data_AF-K1KU40-F1
#
_entry.id   AF-K1KU40-F1
#
_cell.length_a   1.000
_cell.length_b   1.000
_cell.length_c   1.000
_cell.angle_alpha   90.00
_cell.angle_beta   90.00
_cell.angle_gamma   90.00
#
_symmetry.space_group_name_H-M   'P 1'
#
loop_
_entity.id
_entity.type
_entity.pdbx_description
1 polymer ?
#
loop_
_entity_poly.entity_id
_entity_poly.type
_entity_poly.pdbx_seq_one_letter_code
_entity_poly.pdbx_strand_id
1 'polypeptide(L)'
;MRLLRNDTMQYLFNTKLPFLQVFRIKLSELRPGYFRATAYNQNDLILPTANWIPSLFFKFEQSFYGLHTSLEERDLIISASHLLDVLSPAYRHPFLDFAAYDDETVNHFQAIQTTLPLWNDPKLWQQANVTEEGFTFSNDLLQHAVEQKLMDAGLSKEDTLALIPFFQNGGWPMQTSHVFDGVKVALRLSEPEENEENWLLETVLISPNAAKHWTPASSKLKLPILDALPKKWSAIANDIEKLQNQIVDLIQLNAESAQFIHTQFNDQEVREFLRLELTKLQALGFDVILPAWLKELRQSKMRVRVSANNQSARSVAGLDDILTFKWQFSMNGEEISAEAFQKLVAEKREFVRIGTEWFRIDAEWLNEMRELMDQAKEENWTVRDLLFRELPETLTAPIEDDTEDDAERDDPLFAFEMQQSLQEYIDQLQNKKGLPKVAVPAKLHAELRPYQQEGFEWLVFMRDQKFGACLADDMGLGKTVQLITYMLHTVSVLQIDKPILIVCPTSVVGNWQKELTRFAPDLEVYTHYGPRRLKGDDLTSYIATQRPHVILSTYGTVTQDADDLQLIDWATVALDEAQNIKNMQTLQSRAIRKLKGEHHIALTGTPVENRLSELWAIFDFIHKGYLGSFTRFTENFITPIEREESESHKRVLRMKIRPFLLRRSKRDPELQLNLPDKQESLEFCALTPEQAAHYEGYIQDTLATLEELTGFEKKGRILKMLNKLKQLCNHPALFLKEPFEDANTMVSRSVKLKRIIEMTKEIIDNGEQCLIFTQYIGMGNLIQHCLTELYNVEVPFLTGSMPKNQRDNLVDQFQAGEFPVFLLSLKAGGTGLNLTAATHVLHADRWWNPAVENQATDRAYRIGQTQFVQVHKFVTIGTIEEKIDKMIAMKSALSEELIQSSKWLTELDDSELMDLLILDTGNIK
;
A
#
# COMPACT_ATOMS: atom_id res chain seq x y z
N MET A 1 -17.77 5.65 61.58
CA MET A 1 -19.03 6.00 62.24
C MET A 1 -20.00 4.83 62.12
N ARG A 2 -20.04 3.98 63.14
CA ARG A 2 -21.09 2.96 63.35
C ARG A 2 -22.25 3.65 64.05
N LEU A 3 -23.47 3.46 63.54
CA LEU A 3 -24.81 3.56 64.15
C LEU A 3 -25.76 4.25 63.18
N LEU A 4 -26.60 3.44 62.53
CA LEU A 4 -28.04 3.64 62.34
C LEU A 4 -28.55 2.41 61.57
N ARG A 5 -29.08 1.44 62.33
CA ARG A 5 -29.82 0.29 61.82
C ARG A 5 -31.23 0.74 61.43
N ASN A 6 -31.71 0.17 60.33
CA ASN A 6 -33.09 -0.23 60.03
C ASN A 6 -34.18 0.33 60.96
N ASP A 7 -35.06 1.18 60.40
CA ASP A 7 -36.50 1.30 60.71
C ASP A 7 -37.08 2.71 60.46
N THR A 8 -36.37 3.59 59.74
CA THR A 8 -36.86 4.96 59.45
C THR A 8 -36.63 5.44 58.01
N MET A 9 -36.63 4.54 57.02
CA MET A 9 -36.54 4.90 55.59
C MET A 9 -37.89 4.85 54.85
N GLN A 10 -39.01 4.89 55.57
CA GLN A 10 -40.36 5.05 54.97
C GLN A 10 -40.94 6.46 55.13
N TYR A 11 -40.22 7.39 55.78
CA TYR A 11 -40.69 8.76 56.06
C TYR A 11 -39.87 9.89 55.41
N LEU A 12 -38.99 9.58 54.46
CA LEU A 12 -38.15 10.56 53.75
C LEU A 12 -38.50 10.71 52.26
N PHE A 13 -39.74 10.38 51.85
CA PHE A 13 -40.18 10.55 50.47
C PHE A 13 -40.80 11.92 50.15
N ASN A 14 -40.87 12.86 51.11
CA ASN A 14 -41.56 14.15 50.86
C ASN A 14 -40.97 15.39 51.55
N THR A 15 -39.74 15.33 52.05
CA THR A 15 -39.04 16.50 52.60
C THR A 15 -37.78 16.77 51.79
N LYS A 16 -37.80 17.84 50.96
CA LYS A 16 -36.61 18.36 50.26
C LYS A 16 -35.53 18.66 51.30
N LEU A 17 -34.54 17.79 51.42
CA LEU A 17 -33.33 18.06 52.19
C LEU A 17 -32.68 19.33 51.59
N PRO A 18 -32.31 20.35 52.38
CA PRO A 18 -31.84 21.64 51.87
C PRO A 18 -30.50 21.56 51.11
N PHE A 19 -29.85 20.39 51.10
CA PHE A 19 -28.57 20.13 50.45
C PHE A 19 -28.68 19.17 49.25
N LEU A 20 -29.90 18.77 48.87
CA LEU A 20 -30.14 17.83 47.78
C LEU A 20 -30.05 18.56 46.43
N GLN A 21 -29.01 18.30 45.66
CA GLN A 21 -28.86 18.87 44.33
C GLN A 21 -29.52 17.94 43.31
N VAL A 22 -30.46 18.49 42.54
CA VAL A 22 -31.26 17.75 41.56
C VAL A 22 -30.73 18.03 40.16
N PHE A 23 -30.38 16.97 39.43
CA PHE A 23 -30.08 17.03 37.99
C PHE A 23 -31.33 16.63 37.20
N ARG A 24 -31.68 17.37 36.15
CA ARG A 24 -32.73 16.93 35.22
C ARG A 24 -32.09 16.09 34.13
N ILE A 25 -32.49 14.84 33.98
CA ILE A 25 -31.98 13.94 32.94
C ILE A 25 -33.05 13.80 31.86
N LYS A 26 -32.63 13.87 30.61
CA LYS A 26 -33.37 13.39 29.46
C LYS A 26 -32.84 12.02 29.05
N LEU A 27 -33.71 11.02 28.98
CA LEU A 27 -33.42 9.68 28.47
C LEU A 27 -34.15 9.47 27.15
N SER A 28 -33.39 9.16 26.10
CA SER A 28 -33.92 8.78 24.79
C SER A 28 -33.35 7.44 24.36
N GLU A 29 -34.20 6.51 23.94
CA GLU A 29 -33.75 5.21 23.46
C GLU A 29 -33.18 5.35 22.04
N LEU A 30 -31.92 4.94 21.85
CA LEU A 30 -31.25 5.02 20.54
C LEU A 30 -31.51 3.75 19.71
N ARG A 31 -31.43 2.61 20.39
CA ARG A 31 -31.70 1.27 19.89
C ARG A 31 -32.13 0.41 21.08
N PRO A 32 -32.80 -0.73 20.86
CA PRO A 32 -33.29 -1.57 21.95
C PRO A 32 -32.23 -1.82 23.03
N GLY A 33 -32.50 -1.37 24.25
CA GLY A 33 -31.62 -1.52 25.41
C GLY A 33 -30.45 -0.54 25.52
N TYR A 34 -30.30 0.45 24.63
CA TYR A 34 -29.28 1.50 24.74
C TYR A 34 -29.94 2.88 24.79
N PHE A 35 -29.62 3.64 25.84
CA PHE A 35 -30.21 4.94 26.11
C PHE A 35 -29.16 6.05 26.01
N ARG A 36 -29.53 7.15 25.37
CA ARG A 36 -28.82 8.42 25.43
C ARG A 36 -29.33 9.22 26.61
N ALA A 37 -28.43 9.54 27.53
CA ALA A 37 -28.69 10.33 28.73
C ALA A 37 -28.00 11.70 28.64
N THR A 38 -28.78 12.77 28.73
CA THR A 38 -28.30 14.15 28.72
C THR A 38 -28.77 14.84 30.00
N ALA A 39 -27.86 15.48 30.73
CA ALA A 39 -28.22 16.20 31.97
C ALA A 39 -28.34 17.72 31.74
N TYR A 40 -29.31 18.33 32.40
CA TYR A 40 -29.61 19.76 32.36
C TYR A 40 -29.50 20.39 33.74
N ASN A 41 -29.00 21.62 33.80
CA ASN A 41 -29.03 22.42 35.01
C ASN A 41 -30.38 23.13 35.20
N GLN A 42 -30.52 23.92 36.27
CA GLN A 42 -31.77 24.62 36.61
C GLN A 42 -32.17 25.71 35.59
N ASN A 43 -31.26 26.13 34.71
CA ASN A 43 -31.48 27.13 33.65
C ASN A 43 -31.66 26.48 32.26
N ASP A 44 -31.95 25.17 32.21
CA ASP A 44 -32.09 24.36 30.99
C ASP A 44 -30.84 24.35 30.07
N LEU A 45 -29.67 24.63 30.63
CA LEU A 45 -28.40 24.46 29.91
C LEU A 45 -27.88 23.03 30.10
N ILE A 46 -27.37 22.45 29.01
CA ILE A 46 -26.76 21.12 29.00
C ILE A 46 -25.50 21.12 29.88
N LEU A 47 -25.40 20.16 30.78
CA LEU A 47 -24.24 19.93 31.63
C LEU A 47 -23.26 18.99 30.95
N PRO A 48 -21.96 19.33 30.87
CA PRO A 48 -20.93 18.41 30.41
C PRO A 48 -20.96 17.10 31.20
N THR A 49 -20.82 15.98 30.48
CA THR A 49 -20.86 14.61 31.03
C THR A 49 -19.89 14.41 32.20
N ALA A 50 -18.69 15.00 32.13
CA ALA A 50 -17.68 14.97 33.20
C ALA A 50 -18.18 15.48 34.57
N ASN A 51 -19.18 16.36 34.61
CA ASN A 51 -19.63 17.00 35.85
C ASN A 51 -20.65 16.17 36.64
N TRP A 52 -21.34 15.22 36.00
CA TRP A 52 -22.45 14.48 36.62
C TRP A 52 -22.30 12.96 36.54
N ILE A 53 -21.44 12.43 35.66
CA ILE A 53 -21.11 10.99 35.61
C ILE A 53 -20.55 10.46 36.95
N PRO A 54 -19.61 11.13 37.64
CA PRO A 54 -19.10 10.62 38.92
C PRO A 54 -20.19 10.45 39.99
N SER A 55 -21.24 11.28 39.90
CA SER A 55 -22.40 11.22 40.77
C SER A 55 -23.34 10.06 40.44
N LEU A 56 -23.41 9.69 39.16
CA LEU A 56 -24.19 8.57 38.66
C LEU A 56 -23.58 7.23 39.11
N PHE A 57 -22.25 7.10 39.07
CA PHE A 57 -21.53 5.86 39.40
C PHE A 57 -20.90 5.84 40.81
N PHE A 58 -21.44 6.60 41.77
CA PHE A 58 -20.83 6.86 43.09
C PHE A 58 -20.32 5.62 43.86
N LYS A 59 -21.01 4.47 43.74
CA LYS A 59 -20.64 3.21 44.40
C LYS A 59 -20.36 2.06 43.42
N PHE A 60 -20.31 2.34 42.12
CA PHE A 60 -20.16 1.32 41.11
C PHE A 60 -18.69 1.24 40.68
N GLU A 61 -17.95 0.33 41.33
CA GLU A 61 -16.48 0.24 41.25
C GLU A 61 -15.96 -0.01 39.82
N GLN A 62 -16.74 -0.71 38.97
CA GLN A 62 -16.34 -1.03 37.59
C GLN A 62 -16.26 0.19 36.65
N SER A 63 -16.83 1.34 37.02
CA SER A 63 -16.93 2.51 36.13
C SER A 63 -16.21 3.75 36.66
N PHE A 64 -15.52 3.66 37.80
CA PHE A 64 -14.75 4.78 38.32
C PHE A 64 -13.44 4.88 37.50
N TYR A 65 -13.54 5.57 36.35
CA TYR A 65 -12.56 5.75 35.26
C TYR A 65 -12.50 4.62 34.18
N GLY A 66 -13.58 3.88 33.92
CA GLY A 66 -13.61 2.71 33.02
C GLY A 66 -14.37 2.91 31.68
N LEU A 67 -13.62 2.81 30.57
CA LEU A 67 -14.00 2.96 29.16
C LEU A 67 -14.84 1.78 28.58
N HIS A 68 -16.13 1.68 28.91
CA HIS A 68 -17.06 0.82 28.15
C HIS A 68 -18.35 1.51 27.70
N THR A 69 -18.52 2.80 27.99
CA THR A 69 -19.60 3.65 27.47
C THR A 69 -19.02 4.71 26.56
N SER A 70 -19.56 4.85 25.35
CA SER A 70 -19.12 5.89 24.42
C SER A 70 -19.55 7.27 24.93
N LEU A 71 -18.57 8.13 25.18
CA LEU A 71 -18.77 9.50 25.60
C LEU A 71 -18.75 10.41 24.38
N GLU A 72 -19.87 11.10 24.13
CA GLU A 72 -19.86 12.31 23.31
C GLU A 72 -19.76 13.51 24.26
N GLU A 73 -19.27 14.68 23.81
CA GLU A 73 -18.99 15.84 24.68
C GLU A 73 -20.17 16.27 25.59
N ARG A 74 -21.40 15.90 25.22
CA ARG A 74 -22.65 16.31 25.90
C ARG A 74 -23.59 15.16 26.27
N ASP A 75 -23.35 13.96 25.75
CA ASP A 75 -24.27 12.83 25.86
C ASP A 75 -23.55 11.59 26.43
N LEU A 76 -24.23 10.89 27.34
CA LEU A 76 -23.81 9.60 27.86
C LEU A 76 -24.64 8.50 27.20
N ILE A 77 -23.99 7.56 26.51
CA ILE A 77 -24.65 6.33 26.04
C ILE A 77 -24.54 5.29 27.14
N ILE A 78 -25.67 4.85 27.69
CA ILE A 78 -25.76 3.88 28.78
C ILE A 78 -26.64 2.70 28.38
N SER A 79 -26.21 1.48 28.72
CA SER A 79 -26.96 0.25 28.49
C SER A 79 -28.08 0.08 29.53
N ALA A 80 -29.10 -0.72 29.22
CA ALA A 80 -30.19 -1.08 30.14
C ALA A 80 -29.65 -1.76 31.42
N SER A 81 -28.63 -2.62 31.30
CA SER A 81 -27.94 -3.27 32.44
C SER A 81 -27.39 -2.23 33.43
N HIS A 82 -26.57 -1.31 32.93
CA HIS A 82 -25.97 -0.25 33.73
C HIS A 82 -27.00 0.73 34.28
N LEU A 83 -28.05 1.04 33.51
CA LEU A 83 -29.11 1.93 33.95
C LEU A 83 -29.91 1.36 35.13
N LEU A 84 -30.20 0.05 35.12
CA LEU A 84 -30.82 -0.65 36.25
C LEU A 84 -29.88 -0.70 37.47
N ASP A 85 -28.59 -1.02 37.27
CA ASP A 85 -27.63 -1.09 38.38
C ASP A 85 -27.42 0.30 39.04
N VAL A 86 -27.19 1.34 38.25
CA VAL A 86 -26.95 2.72 38.73
C VAL A 86 -28.16 3.33 39.45
N LEU A 87 -29.36 3.12 38.91
CA LEU A 87 -30.59 3.67 39.49
C LEU A 87 -31.17 2.78 40.61
N SER A 88 -30.55 1.63 40.87
CA SER A 88 -30.88 0.79 42.02
C SER A 88 -30.63 1.55 43.33
N PRO A 89 -31.50 1.38 44.35
CA PRO A 89 -31.31 1.97 45.67
C PRO A 89 -29.97 1.65 46.33
N ALA A 90 -29.31 0.55 45.93
CA ALA A 90 -28.02 0.14 46.46
C ALA A 90 -26.87 1.10 46.07
N TYR A 91 -26.93 1.70 44.88
CA TYR A 91 -25.83 2.48 44.28
C TYR A 91 -26.09 3.99 44.19
N ARG A 92 -27.31 4.43 44.50
CA ARG A 92 -27.72 5.84 44.46
C ARG A 92 -26.89 6.72 45.42
N HIS A 93 -26.49 7.89 44.93
CA HIS A 93 -25.77 8.89 45.72
C HIS A 93 -26.68 9.50 46.81
N PRO A 94 -26.23 9.58 48.08
CA PRO A 94 -27.09 10.00 49.20
C PRO A 94 -27.49 11.48 49.21
N PHE A 95 -26.82 12.35 48.44
CA PHE A 95 -27.07 13.80 48.41
C PHE A 95 -27.46 14.35 47.03
N LEU A 96 -27.67 13.47 46.04
CA LEU A 96 -27.99 13.86 44.66
C LEU A 96 -29.22 13.11 44.18
N ASP A 97 -30.05 13.80 43.39
CA ASP A 97 -31.28 13.24 42.85
C ASP A 97 -31.43 13.54 41.35
N PHE A 98 -32.13 12.67 40.65
CA PHE A 98 -32.35 12.76 39.21
C PHE A 98 -33.85 12.94 38.94
N ALA A 99 -34.21 14.04 38.30
CA ALA A 99 -35.58 14.31 37.86
C ALA A 99 -35.69 14.12 36.35
N ALA A 100 -36.85 13.67 35.87
CA ALA A 100 -37.12 13.58 34.43
C ALA A 100 -37.20 14.98 33.80
N TYR A 101 -36.61 15.15 32.62
CA TYR A 101 -36.68 16.38 31.83
C TYR A 101 -37.99 16.47 31.01
N ASP A 102 -38.48 15.35 30.48
CA ASP A 102 -39.67 15.24 29.65
C ASP A 102 -40.55 14.02 30.03
N ASP A 103 -41.77 13.96 29.48
CA ASP A 103 -42.74 12.88 29.74
C ASP A 103 -42.24 11.51 29.25
N GLU A 104 -41.41 11.49 28.21
CA GLU A 104 -40.76 10.28 27.72
C GLU A 104 -39.80 9.71 28.76
N THR A 105 -38.98 10.55 29.39
CA THR A 105 -38.10 10.13 30.49
C THR A 105 -38.89 9.67 31.72
N VAL A 106 -40.06 10.26 31.99
CA VAL A 106 -40.94 9.78 33.07
C VAL A 106 -41.37 8.32 32.84
N ASN A 107 -41.74 7.97 31.61
CA ASN A 107 -42.12 6.60 31.24
C ASN A 107 -40.95 5.63 31.41
N HIS A 108 -39.74 6.02 30.96
CA HIS A 108 -38.53 5.23 31.17
C HIS A 108 -38.22 5.00 32.65
N PHE A 109 -38.31 6.04 33.49
CA PHE A 109 -38.13 5.90 34.94
C PHE A 109 -39.16 4.97 35.59
N GLN A 110 -40.42 5.01 35.14
CA GLN A 110 -41.44 4.08 35.61
C GLN A 110 -41.12 2.63 35.22
N ALA A 111 -40.71 2.40 33.97
CA ALA A 111 -40.31 1.07 33.50
C ALA A 111 -39.09 0.52 34.26
N ILE A 112 -38.13 1.36 34.60
CA ILE A 112 -36.98 1.02 35.44
C ILE A 112 -37.44 0.65 36.85
N GLN A 113 -38.31 1.45 37.47
CA GLN A 113 -38.82 1.20 38.82
C GLN A 113 -39.62 -0.10 38.93
N THR A 114 -40.38 -0.48 37.90
CA THR A 114 -41.11 -1.77 37.87
C THR A 114 -40.18 -2.96 37.63
N THR A 115 -39.04 -2.76 36.96
CA THR A 115 -38.09 -3.81 36.60
C THR A 115 -37.05 -4.09 37.71
N LEU A 116 -36.67 -3.06 38.47
CA LEU A 116 -35.67 -3.13 39.55
C LEU A 116 -35.88 -4.25 40.60
N PRO A 117 -37.11 -4.56 41.06
CA PRO A 117 -37.35 -5.66 42.00
C PRO A 117 -37.03 -7.02 41.39
N LEU A 118 -37.33 -7.24 40.10
CA LEU A 118 -37.05 -8.48 39.39
C LEU A 118 -35.55 -8.63 39.11
N TRP A 119 -34.91 -7.53 38.71
CA TRP A 119 -33.47 -7.49 38.42
C TRP A 119 -32.60 -7.97 39.58
N ASN A 120 -33.00 -7.65 40.82
CA ASN A 120 -32.27 -8.00 42.04
C ASN A 120 -32.77 -9.29 42.72
N ASP A 121 -33.79 -9.98 42.17
CA ASP A 121 -34.34 -11.20 42.76
C ASP A 121 -33.44 -12.41 42.41
N PRO A 122 -32.93 -13.17 43.41
CA PRO A 122 -32.18 -14.39 43.14
C PRO A 122 -32.94 -15.48 42.39
N LYS A 123 -34.27 -15.36 42.30
CA LYS A 123 -35.15 -16.27 41.56
C LYS A 123 -35.53 -15.76 40.17
N LEU A 124 -34.89 -14.70 39.66
CA LEU A 124 -35.17 -14.13 38.34
C LEU A 124 -35.28 -15.21 37.25
N TRP A 125 -34.30 -16.12 37.19
CA TRP A 125 -34.20 -17.15 36.17
C TRP A 125 -35.24 -18.28 36.28
N GLN A 126 -36.03 -18.32 37.37
CA GLN A 126 -37.21 -19.20 37.46
C GLN A 126 -38.40 -18.65 36.66
N GLN A 127 -38.37 -17.37 36.29
CA GLN A 127 -39.40 -16.70 35.49
C GLN A 127 -39.02 -16.61 34.00
N ALA A 128 -37.80 -17.00 33.65
CA ALA A 128 -37.33 -17.03 32.26
C ALA A 128 -37.98 -18.18 31.50
N ASN A 129 -38.48 -17.90 30.29
CA ASN A 129 -38.90 -18.94 29.37
C ASN A 129 -37.69 -19.38 28.54
N VAL A 130 -37.26 -20.63 28.70
CA VAL A 130 -36.04 -21.17 28.08
C VAL A 130 -36.42 -22.08 26.91
N THR A 131 -35.88 -21.79 25.72
CA THR A 131 -36.02 -22.59 24.51
C THR A 131 -34.66 -23.05 24.02
N GLU A 132 -34.62 -23.95 23.03
CA GLU A 132 -33.36 -24.38 22.39
C GLU A 132 -32.61 -23.22 21.70
N GLU A 133 -33.30 -22.12 21.40
CA GLU A 133 -32.74 -20.95 20.69
C GLU A 133 -32.33 -19.78 21.62
N GLY A 134 -32.62 -19.86 22.92
CA GLY A 134 -32.31 -18.80 23.90
C GLY A 134 -33.20 -18.76 25.13
N PHE A 135 -33.20 -17.61 25.83
CA PHE A 135 -34.06 -17.32 26.96
C PHE A 135 -34.87 -16.04 26.68
N THR A 136 -36.11 -15.97 27.16
CA THR A 136 -36.94 -14.76 27.07
C THR A 136 -37.59 -14.41 28.42
N PHE A 137 -37.61 -13.11 28.72
CA PHE A 137 -38.37 -12.52 29.83
C PHE A 137 -39.61 -11.79 29.32
N SER A 138 -40.62 -11.62 30.18
CA SER A 138 -41.88 -10.93 29.84
C SER A 138 -41.75 -9.40 29.71
N ASN A 139 -40.58 -8.84 30.04
CA ASN A 139 -40.29 -7.41 30.03
C ASN A 139 -39.07 -7.16 29.15
N ASP A 140 -39.22 -6.34 28.11
CA ASP A 140 -38.16 -6.08 27.11
C ASP A 140 -36.94 -5.37 27.72
N LEU A 141 -37.14 -4.46 28.67
CA LEU A 141 -36.05 -3.78 29.38
C LEU A 141 -35.23 -4.79 30.20
N LEU A 142 -35.91 -5.74 30.84
CA LEU A 142 -35.28 -6.82 31.61
C LEU A 142 -34.52 -7.78 30.69
N GLN A 143 -35.12 -8.15 29.54
CA GLN A 143 -34.47 -9.00 28.54
C GLN A 143 -33.14 -8.40 28.10
N HIS A 144 -33.16 -7.15 27.61
CA HIS A 144 -31.97 -6.48 27.14
C HIS A 144 -30.94 -6.25 28.25
N ALA A 145 -31.38 -5.94 29.46
CA ALA A 145 -30.47 -5.78 30.60
C ALA A 145 -29.75 -7.09 30.97
N VAL A 146 -30.44 -8.23 30.94
CA VAL A 146 -29.82 -9.53 31.23
C VAL A 146 -28.84 -9.91 30.13
N GLU A 147 -29.23 -9.77 28.86
CA GLU A 147 -28.34 -10.02 27.70
C GLU A 147 -27.07 -9.17 27.77
N GLN A 148 -27.22 -7.88 28.05
CA GLN A 148 -26.10 -6.96 28.18
C GLN A 148 -25.20 -7.31 29.36
N LYS A 149 -25.76 -7.63 30.53
CA LYS A 149 -24.95 -7.96 31.71
C LYS A 149 -24.14 -9.25 31.54
N LEU A 150 -24.67 -10.22 30.79
CA LEU A 150 -23.93 -11.43 30.42
C LEU A 150 -22.83 -11.11 29.40
N MET A 151 -23.13 -10.27 28.41
CA MET A 151 -22.14 -9.83 27.42
C MET A 151 -21.02 -8.99 28.06
N ASP A 152 -21.35 -8.08 28.98
CA ASP A 152 -20.40 -7.27 29.76
C ASP A 152 -19.51 -8.16 30.63
N ALA A 153 -20.03 -9.29 31.11
CA ALA A 153 -19.25 -10.31 31.82
C ALA A 153 -18.40 -11.19 30.88
N GLY A 154 -18.43 -10.97 29.56
CA GLY A 154 -17.65 -11.74 28.58
C GLY A 154 -18.25 -13.11 28.24
N LEU A 155 -19.53 -13.36 28.57
CA LEU A 155 -20.22 -14.61 28.29
C LEU A 155 -20.91 -14.56 26.92
N SER A 156 -20.70 -15.57 26.08
CA SER A 156 -21.39 -15.68 24.80
C SER A 156 -22.84 -16.19 24.96
N LYS A 157 -23.63 -16.11 23.88
CA LYS A 157 -25.00 -16.64 23.86
C LYS A 157 -25.02 -18.16 24.09
N GLU A 158 -24.02 -18.88 23.58
CA GLU A 158 -23.87 -20.32 23.77
C GLU A 158 -23.48 -20.65 25.23
N ASP A 159 -22.57 -19.88 25.82
CA ASP A 159 -22.20 -20.04 27.23
C ASP A 159 -23.40 -19.80 28.14
N THR A 160 -24.24 -18.83 27.80
CA THR A 160 -25.43 -18.51 28.59
C THR A 160 -26.39 -19.69 28.72
N LEU A 161 -26.65 -20.41 27.62
CA LEU A 161 -27.53 -21.60 27.64
C LEU A 161 -26.98 -22.69 28.58
N ALA A 162 -25.67 -22.91 28.57
CA ALA A 162 -25.00 -23.85 29.47
C ALA A 162 -25.06 -23.40 30.95
N LEU A 163 -25.12 -22.10 31.20
CA LEU A 163 -25.14 -21.50 32.54
C LEU A 163 -26.55 -21.31 33.13
N ILE A 164 -27.62 -21.56 32.37
CA ILE A 164 -29.02 -21.45 32.86
C ILE A 164 -29.24 -22.26 34.16
N PRO A 165 -28.80 -23.54 34.28
CA PRO A 165 -28.97 -24.29 35.52
C PRO A 165 -28.26 -23.63 36.71
N PHE A 166 -27.09 -23.04 36.50
CA PHE A 166 -26.36 -22.28 37.52
C PHE A 166 -27.17 -21.05 37.97
N PHE A 167 -27.71 -20.29 37.02
CA PHE A 167 -28.52 -19.11 37.33
C PHE A 167 -29.85 -19.46 38.02
N GLN A 168 -30.51 -20.56 37.65
CA GLN A 168 -31.72 -21.06 38.31
C GLN A 168 -31.48 -21.50 39.76
N ASN A 169 -30.25 -21.91 40.07
CA ASN A 169 -29.80 -22.37 41.40
C ASN A 169 -29.21 -21.24 42.27
N GLY A 170 -29.51 -19.98 41.95
CA GLY A 170 -29.12 -18.81 42.77
C GLY A 170 -27.80 -18.17 42.36
N GLY A 171 -27.36 -18.38 41.12
CA GLY A 171 -26.22 -17.67 40.52
C GLY A 171 -26.51 -16.23 40.07
N TRP A 172 -27.73 -15.72 40.33
CA TRP A 172 -28.14 -14.35 40.00
C TRP A 172 -28.56 -13.59 41.27
N PRO A 173 -28.37 -12.25 41.36
CA PRO A 173 -27.51 -11.44 40.49
C PRO A 173 -26.04 -11.88 40.59
N MET A 174 -25.31 -11.77 39.48
CA MET A 174 -23.88 -12.12 39.45
C MET A 174 -23.12 -11.32 40.51
N GLN A 175 -22.35 -12.02 41.34
CA GLN A 175 -21.57 -11.40 42.42
C GLN A 175 -20.15 -11.19 41.94
N THR A 176 -19.55 -10.05 42.30
CA THR A 176 -18.15 -9.75 41.96
C THR A 176 -17.15 -10.44 42.89
N SER A 177 -17.61 -10.94 44.04
CA SER A 177 -16.79 -11.77 44.94
C SER A 177 -17.65 -12.58 45.91
N HIS A 178 -17.19 -13.78 46.24
CA HIS A 178 -17.82 -14.65 47.24
C HIS A 178 -16.99 -14.69 48.52
N VAL A 179 -17.46 -14.02 49.58
CA VAL A 179 -16.76 -13.91 50.87
C VAL A 179 -17.66 -14.37 52.02
N PHE A 180 -17.23 -15.37 52.78
CA PHE A 180 -17.94 -15.92 53.94
C PHE A 180 -17.15 -15.69 55.22
N ASP A 181 -17.64 -14.84 56.12
CA ASP A 181 -16.96 -14.46 57.39
C ASP A 181 -15.49 -14.02 57.18
N GLY A 182 -15.26 -13.29 56.08
CA GLY A 182 -13.94 -12.85 55.67
C GLY A 182 -13.09 -13.91 54.98
N VAL A 183 -13.56 -15.14 54.78
CA VAL A 183 -12.85 -16.20 54.03
C VAL A 183 -13.36 -16.24 52.60
N LYS A 184 -12.45 -16.24 51.62
CA LYS A 184 -12.77 -16.50 50.21
C LYS A 184 -12.41 -17.93 49.81
N VAL A 185 -13.21 -18.51 48.92
CA VAL A 185 -12.94 -19.81 48.29
C VAL A 185 -12.40 -19.54 46.89
N ALA A 186 -11.27 -20.12 46.56
CA ALA A 186 -10.61 -19.96 45.27
C ALA A 186 -10.15 -21.32 44.71
N LEU A 187 -9.99 -21.42 43.40
CA LEU A 187 -9.23 -22.50 42.78
C LEU A 187 -7.77 -22.07 42.62
N ARG A 188 -6.82 -22.98 42.81
CA ARG A 188 -5.41 -22.75 42.49
C ARG A 188 -4.92 -23.78 41.50
N LEU A 189 -4.38 -23.31 40.40
CA LEU A 189 -3.57 -24.11 39.49
C LEU A 189 -2.10 -23.94 39.90
N SER A 190 -1.42 -25.05 40.21
CA SER A 190 0.00 -25.08 40.59
C SER A 190 0.82 -25.79 39.52
N GLU A 191 2.02 -25.27 39.28
CA GLU A 191 2.97 -25.85 38.32
C GLU A 191 3.51 -27.22 38.80
N PRO A 192 3.94 -28.10 37.88
CA PRO A 192 4.54 -29.38 38.23
C PRO A 192 5.89 -29.21 38.96
N GLU A 193 6.22 -30.13 39.88
CA GLU A 193 7.55 -30.19 40.51
C GLU A 193 8.64 -30.66 39.52
N GLU A 194 9.93 -30.49 39.84
CA GLU A 194 11.09 -30.66 38.91
C GLU A 194 11.24 -32.03 38.22
N ASN A 195 10.36 -32.99 38.43
CA ASN A 195 10.30 -34.28 37.73
C ASN A 195 8.87 -34.77 37.44
N GLU A 196 7.86 -33.90 37.56
CA GLU A 196 6.47 -34.22 37.30
C GLU A 196 5.99 -33.54 36.01
N GLU A 197 5.08 -34.20 35.29
CA GLU A 197 4.53 -33.70 34.03
C GLU A 197 3.12 -33.09 34.19
N ASN A 198 2.48 -33.31 35.35
CA ASN A 198 1.09 -32.91 35.57
C ASN A 198 1.00 -31.72 36.52
N TRP A 199 0.04 -30.85 36.23
CA TRP A 199 -0.33 -29.68 36.99
C TRP A 199 -1.32 -30.03 38.08
N LEU A 200 -1.30 -29.33 39.21
CA LEU A 200 -2.25 -29.55 40.30
C LEU A 200 -3.32 -28.46 40.32
N LEU A 201 -4.58 -28.83 40.13
CA LEU A 201 -5.73 -27.98 40.40
C LEU A 201 -6.34 -28.33 41.76
N GLU A 202 -6.44 -27.36 42.67
CA GLU A 202 -6.99 -27.59 44.01
C GLU A 202 -7.82 -26.42 44.56
N THR A 203 -8.75 -26.74 45.48
CA THR A 203 -9.52 -25.72 46.21
C THR A 203 -8.69 -25.13 47.35
N VAL A 204 -8.68 -23.81 47.44
CA VAL A 204 -7.88 -23.04 48.39
C VAL A 204 -8.74 -22.01 49.11
N LEU A 205 -8.50 -21.83 50.42
CA LEU A 205 -9.16 -20.80 51.23
C LEU A 205 -8.23 -19.61 51.48
N ILE A 206 -8.72 -18.41 51.21
CA ILE A 206 -7.99 -17.14 51.38
C ILE A 206 -8.58 -16.37 52.56
N SER A 207 -7.75 -15.95 53.50
CA SER A 207 -8.16 -15.10 54.63
C SER A 207 -7.41 -13.75 54.57
N PRO A 208 -8.07 -12.61 54.81
CA PRO A 208 -7.51 -11.26 54.62
C PRO A 208 -6.30 -10.97 55.51
N ASN A 209 -6.11 -11.74 56.59
CA ASN A 209 -5.01 -11.55 57.55
C ASN A 209 -3.92 -12.65 57.44
N ALA A 210 -4.03 -13.60 56.51
CA ALA A 210 -3.09 -14.70 56.37
C ALA A 210 -2.19 -14.52 55.13
N ALA A 211 -0.88 -14.51 55.34
CA ALA A 211 0.11 -14.42 54.25
C ALA A 211 0.19 -15.70 53.38
N LYS A 212 -0.41 -16.81 53.84
CA LYS A 212 -0.46 -18.08 53.11
C LYS A 212 -1.90 -18.51 52.92
N HIS A 213 -2.22 -18.92 51.70
CA HIS A 213 -3.48 -19.57 51.39
C HIS A 213 -3.55 -20.94 52.08
N TRP A 214 -4.74 -21.33 52.54
CA TRP A 214 -4.93 -22.57 53.29
C TRP A 214 -5.48 -23.68 52.39
N THR A 215 -4.86 -24.85 52.45
CA THR A 215 -5.35 -26.10 51.86
C THR A 215 -5.37 -27.21 52.92
N PRO A 216 -6.23 -28.23 52.78
CA PRO A 216 -6.19 -29.39 53.66
C PRO A 216 -4.86 -30.13 53.53
N ALA A 217 -4.37 -30.70 54.65
CA ALA A 217 -3.21 -31.59 54.60
C ALA A 217 -3.55 -32.85 53.78
N SER A 218 -2.56 -33.46 53.11
CA SER A 218 -2.76 -34.62 52.23
C SER A 218 -3.50 -35.79 52.89
N SER A 219 -3.34 -35.97 54.20
CA SER A 219 -4.05 -37.00 54.98
C SER A 219 -5.54 -36.73 55.20
N LYS A 220 -6.00 -35.51 54.94
CA LYS A 220 -7.39 -35.05 55.14
C LYS A 220 -8.15 -34.77 53.85
N LEU A 221 -7.51 -34.86 52.68
CA LEU A 221 -8.14 -34.57 51.39
C LEU A 221 -9.36 -35.46 51.10
N LYS A 222 -9.34 -36.71 51.57
CA LYS A 222 -10.44 -37.68 51.40
C LYS A 222 -11.57 -37.56 52.44
N LEU A 223 -11.47 -36.61 53.36
CA LEU A 223 -12.50 -36.39 54.38
C LEU A 223 -13.54 -35.39 53.87
N PRO A 224 -14.80 -35.45 54.36
CA PRO A 224 -15.80 -34.42 54.09
C PRO A 224 -15.26 -33.02 54.45
N ILE A 225 -15.66 -31.99 53.70
CA ILE A 225 -15.20 -30.60 53.90
C ILE A 225 -15.31 -30.16 55.36
N LEU A 226 -16.41 -30.52 56.04
CA LEU A 226 -16.64 -30.24 57.46
C LEU A 226 -15.53 -30.82 58.38
N ASP A 227 -15.05 -32.02 58.09
CA ASP A 227 -14.06 -32.74 58.90
C ASP A 227 -12.61 -32.38 58.53
N ALA A 228 -12.39 -31.94 57.28
CA ALA A 228 -11.11 -31.47 56.79
C ALA A 228 -10.78 -30.04 57.28
N LEU A 229 -11.80 -29.21 57.51
CA LEU A 229 -11.67 -27.82 57.95
C LEU A 229 -11.17 -27.65 59.39
N PRO A 230 -10.45 -26.56 59.71
CA PRO A 230 -10.16 -26.18 61.09
C PRO A 230 -11.45 -25.81 61.85
N LYS A 231 -11.53 -26.11 63.16
CA LYS A 231 -12.72 -25.84 64.00
C LYS A 231 -13.24 -24.40 63.97
N LYS A 232 -12.40 -23.41 63.63
CA LYS A 232 -12.79 -22.00 63.49
C LYS A 232 -13.67 -21.72 62.26
N TRP A 233 -13.65 -22.59 61.25
CA TRP A 233 -14.36 -22.43 59.98
C TRP A 233 -15.47 -23.47 59.79
N SER A 234 -15.79 -24.26 60.81
CA SER A 234 -16.87 -25.26 60.71
C SER A 234 -18.25 -24.62 60.44
N ALA A 235 -18.44 -23.36 60.84
CA ALA A 235 -19.69 -22.63 60.61
C ALA A 235 -19.94 -22.28 59.14
N ILE A 236 -18.88 -22.18 58.32
CA ILE A 236 -18.95 -21.84 56.89
C ILE A 236 -18.74 -23.06 55.98
N ALA A 237 -18.65 -24.27 56.56
CA ALA A 237 -18.37 -25.49 55.81
C ALA A 237 -19.41 -25.77 54.71
N ASN A 238 -20.70 -25.58 55.04
CA ASN A 238 -21.80 -25.75 54.08
C ASN A 238 -21.75 -24.72 52.94
N ASP A 239 -21.32 -23.49 53.24
CA ASP A 239 -21.19 -22.43 52.22
C ASP A 239 -20.04 -22.72 51.27
N ILE A 240 -18.91 -23.22 51.79
CA ILE A 240 -17.74 -23.67 51.00
C ILE A 240 -18.12 -24.85 50.10
N GLU A 241 -18.81 -25.86 50.65
CA GLU A 241 -19.27 -27.03 49.90
C GLU A 241 -20.23 -26.62 48.78
N LYS A 242 -21.19 -25.73 49.07
CA LYS A 242 -22.13 -25.23 48.06
C LYS A 242 -21.41 -24.48 46.94
N LEU A 243 -20.46 -23.61 47.28
CA LEU A 243 -19.71 -22.82 46.29
C LEU A 243 -18.79 -23.72 45.45
N GLN A 244 -18.11 -24.68 46.07
CA GLN A 244 -17.28 -25.63 45.35
C GLN A 244 -18.11 -26.48 44.38
N ASN A 245 -19.28 -26.94 44.78
CA ASN A 245 -20.17 -27.71 43.89
C ASN A 245 -20.63 -26.87 42.70
N GLN A 246 -20.87 -25.57 42.89
CA GLN A 246 -21.14 -24.66 41.78
C GLN A 246 -19.94 -24.60 40.81
N ILE A 247 -18.71 -24.50 41.31
CA ILE A 247 -17.50 -24.52 40.48
C ILE A 247 -17.35 -25.85 39.72
N VAL A 248 -17.57 -26.98 40.40
CA VAL A 248 -17.49 -28.33 39.81
C VAL A 248 -18.50 -28.50 38.69
N ASP A 249 -19.75 -28.08 38.91
CA ASP A 249 -20.82 -28.13 37.91
C ASP A 249 -20.50 -27.22 36.70
N LEU A 250 -19.89 -26.06 36.94
CA LEU A 250 -19.54 -25.09 35.91
C LEU A 250 -18.44 -25.57 34.95
N ILE A 251 -17.42 -26.26 35.47
CA ILE A 251 -16.29 -26.77 34.69
C ILE A 251 -16.40 -28.28 34.38
N GLN A 252 -17.53 -28.90 34.75
CA GLN A 252 -17.79 -30.33 34.57
C GLN A 252 -16.66 -31.23 35.13
N LEU A 253 -16.06 -30.84 36.25
CA LEU A 253 -14.96 -31.59 36.84
C LEU A 253 -15.47 -32.92 37.43
N ASN A 254 -14.76 -34.02 37.17
CA ASN A 254 -15.03 -35.29 37.87
C ASN A 254 -14.45 -35.27 39.30
N ALA A 255 -15.04 -34.48 40.21
CA ALA A 255 -14.70 -34.46 41.63
C ALA A 255 -15.86 -34.95 42.52
N GLU A 256 -15.52 -35.56 43.66
CA GLU A 256 -16.52 -35.91 44.67
C GLU A 256 -17.04 -34.64 45.38
N SER A 257 -18.36 -34.43 45.35
CA SER A 257 -19.02 -33.20 45.79
C SER A 257 -18.84 -32.82 47.27
N ALA A 258 -18.35 -33.74 48.10
CA ALA A 258 -18.21 -33.57 49.54
C ALA A 258 -16.75 -33.36 50.01
N GLN A 259 -15.76 -33.45 49.12
CA GLN A 259 -14.32 -33.35 49.43
C GLN A 259 -13.69 -32.12 48.78
N PHE A 260 -12.57 -31.61 49.29
CA PHE A 260 -11.84 -30.51 48.63
C PHE A 260 -11.27 -30.98 47.27
N ILE A 261 -11.41 -30.15 46.23
CA ILE A 261 -10.84 -30.45 44.90
C ILE A 261 -9.32 -30.57 45.03
N HIS A 262 -8.77 -31.65 44.46
CA HIS A 262 -7.34 -31.91 44.35
C HIS A 262 -7.12 -32.88 43.17
N THR A 263 -6.99 -32.34 41.96
CA THR A 263 -6.94 -33.10 40.70
C THR A 263 -5.73 -32.73 39.87
N GLN A 264 -5.22 -33.70 39.11
CA GLN A 264 -4.06 -33.54 38.24
C GLN A 264 -4.52 -33.23 36.81
N PHE A 265 -3.95 -32.19 36.19
CA PHE A 265 -4.20 -31.78 34.81
C PHE A 265 -2.94 -31.99 33.95
N ASN A 266 -3.12 -32.46 32.72
CA ASN A 266 -2.07 -32.41 31.70
C ASN A 266 -2.05 -31.05 30.97
N ASP A 267 -1.04 -30.81 30.12
CA ASP A 267 -0.90 -29.54 29.38
C ASP A 267 -2.11 -29.18 28.50
N GLN A 268 -2.78 -30.17 27.91
CA GLN A 268 -3.98 -29.95 27.10
C GLN A 268 -5.17 -29.54 27.98
N GLU A 269 -5.36 -30.20 29.11
CA GLU A 269 -6.41 -29.87 30.09
C GLU A 269 -6.18 -28.48 30.70
N VAL A 270 -4.93 -28.10 30.98
CA VAL A 270 -4.59 -26.73 31.41
C VAL A 270 -4.94 -25.71 30.32
N ARG A 271 -4.66 -26.01 29.05
CA ARG A 271 -5.01 -25.11 27.95
C ARG A 271 -6.52 -24.95 27.79
N GLU A 272 -7.27 -26.05 27.86
CA GLU A 272 -8.74 -26.03 27.82
C GLU A 272 -9.30 -25.24 29.01
N PHE A 273 -8.79 -25.48 30.22
CA PHE A 273 -9.13 -24.73 31.44
C PHE A 273 -8.87 -23.22 31.27
N LEU A 274 -7.67 -22.83 30.81
CA LEU A 274 -7.31 -21.42 30.62
C LEU A 274 -8.12 -20.73 29.52
N ARG A 275 -8.52 -21.46 28.47
CA ARG A 275 -9.23 -20.91 27.31
C ARG A 275 -10.75 -20.83 27.51
N LEU A 276 -11.35 -21.87 28.09
CA LEU A 276 -12.80 -22.05 28.12
C LEU A 276 -13.39 -21.81 29.50
N GLU A 277 -12.68 -22.18 30.56
CA GLU A 277 -13.24 -22.27 31.92
C GLU A 277 -12.83 -21.09 32.79
N LEU A 278 -11.59 -20.62 32.68
CA LEU A 278 -11.04 -19.50 33.44
C LEU A 278 -11.88 -18.23 33.24
N THR A 279 -12.21 -17.90 31.99
CA THR A 279 -13.01 -16.71 31.66
C THR A 279 -14.42 -16.81 32.26
N LYS A 280 -15.05 -18.00 32.23
CA LYS A 280 -16.38 -18.23 32.83
C LYS A 280 -16.34 -18.09 34.35
N LEU A 281 -15.35 -18.68 35.00
CA LEU A 281 -15.18 -18.60 36.45
C LEU A 281 -14.94 -17.16 36.91
N GLN A 282 -14.06 -16.42 36.22
CA GLN A 282 -13.79 -15.01 36.52
C GLN A 282 -15.01 -14.12 36.27
N ALA A 283 -15.74 -14.34 35.17
CA ALA A 283 -16.97 -13.63 34.82
C ALA A 283 -18.05 -13.77 35.91
N LEU A 284 -18.13 -14.95 36.55
CA LEU A 284 -19.10 -15.25 37.60
C LEU A 284 -18.60 -14.88 39.02
N GLY A 285 -17.40 -14.31 39.15
CA GLY A 285 -16.86 -13.84 40.44
C GLY A 285 -16.12 -14.90 41.26
N PHE A 286 -15.73 -16.02 40.65
CA PHE A 286 -14.89 -17.03 41.29
C PHE A 286 -13.41 -16.66 41.19
N ASP A 287 -12.72 -16.65 42.33
CA ASP A 287 -11.28 -16.36 42.39
C ASP A 287 -10.48 -17.59 41.88
N VAL A 288 -9.64 -17.38 40.86
CA VAL A 288 -8.69 -18.38 40.36
C VAL A 288 -7.26 -17.88 40.51
N ILE A 289 -6.44 -18.63 41.24
CA ILE A 289 -5.03 -18.38 41.49
C ILE A 289 -4.23 -19.14 40.45
N LEU A 290 -3.55 -18.40 39.59
CA LEU A 290 -2.58 -18.93 38.63
C LEU A 290 -1.14 -18.68 39.13
N PRO A 291 -0.15 -19.47 38.67
CA PRO A 291 1.27 -19.19 38.91
C PRO A 291 1.63 -17.78 38.43
N ALA A 292 2.60 -17.13 39.11
CA ALA A 292 2.93 -15.73 38.88
C ALA A 292 3.33 -15.45 37.40
N TRP A 293 4.11 -16.34 36.80
CA TRP A 293 4.52 -16.25 35.40
C TRP A 293 3.35 -16.40 34.41
N LEU A 294 2.32 -17.16 34.80
CA LEU A 294 1.12 -17.38 33.98
C LEU A 294 0.19 -16.14 33.99
N LYS A 295 0.24 -15.33 35.06
CA LYS A 295 -0.40 -14.00 35.11
C LYS A 295 0.37 -12.95 34.32
N GLU A 296 1.68 -13.08 34.25
CA GLU A 296 2.59 -12.13 33.59
C GLU A 296 2.98 -12.54 32.17
N LEU A 297 2.22 -13.43 31.53
CA LEU A 297 2.47 -13.94 30.18
C LEU A 297 2.31 -12.83 29.12
N ARG A 298 3.24 -11.87 29.15
CA ARG A 298 3.67 -11.08 28.00
C ARG A 298 4.12 -12.10 26.98
N GLN A 299 3.58 -12.00 25.77
CA GLN A 299 4.09 -12.75 24.62
C GLN A 299 5.59 -12.51 24.57
N SER A 300 6.37 -13.49 25.03
CA SER A 300 7.81 -13.38 25.10
C SER A 300 8.29 -13.60 23.68
N LYS A 301 8.71 -12.50 23.06
CA LYS A 301 9.15 -12.47 21.68
C LYS A 301 10.52 -13.12 21.60
N MET A 302 10.56 -14.33 21.06
CA MET A 302 11.82 -15.01 20.77
C MET A 302 12.54 -14.25 19.65
N ARG A 303 13.72 -13.71 19.95
CA ARG A 303 14.55 -12.97 19.00
C ARG A 303 15.38 -13.96 18.21
N VAL A 304 15.40 -13.78 16.89
CA VAL A 304 16.26 -14.57 16.02
C VAL A 304 17.23 -13.66 15.31
N ARG A 305 18.51 -13.85 15.61
CA ARG A 305 19.60 -13.23 14.88
C ARG A 305 20.12 -14.19 13.83
N VAL A 306 20.08 -13.78 12.58
CA VAL A 306 20.63 -14.55 11.47
C VAL A 306 21.82 -13.79 10.92
N SER A 307 23.00 -14.40 10.97
CA SER A 307 24.18 -13.86 10.29
C SER A 307 24.46 -14.61 9.00
N ALA A 308 24.45 -13.88 7.88
CA ALA A 308 24.75 -14.40 6.56
C ALA A 308 26.19 -14.05 6.17
N ASN A 309 27.03 -15.07 5.99
CA ASN A 309 28.43 -14.92 5.57
C ASN A 309 28.66 -15.56 4.20
N ASN A 310 29.52 -14.96 3.38
CA ASN A 310 29.95 -15.56 2.12
C ASN A 310 31.03 -16.61 2.35
N GLN A 311 30.95 -17.73 1.64
CA GLN A 311 32.02 -18.74 1.62
C GLN A 311 33.22 -18.36 0.74
N SER A 312 33.08 -17.33 -0.12
CA SER A 312 34.10 -16.98 -1.11
C SER A 312 35.25 -16.17 -0.50
N ALA A 313 36.49 -16.48 -0.87
CA ALA A 313 37.69 -15.76 -0.43
C ALA A 313 37.90 -14.40 -1.15
N ARG A 314 36.89 -13.91 -1.88
CA ARG A 314 36.96 -12.63 -2.60
C ARG A 314 36.49 -11.51 -1.68
N SER A 315 37.11 -10.34 -1.78
CA SER A 315 36.76 -9.16 -0.98
C SER A 315 35.41 -8.53 -1.36
N VAL A 316 34.79 -8.98 -2.46
CA VAL A 316 33.50 -8.50 -2.96
C VAL A 316 32.59 -9.71 -3.15
N ALA A 317 31.42 -9.67 -2.50
CA ALA A 317 30.38 -10.67 -2.58
C ALA A 317 29.79 -10.74 -4.00
N GLY A 318 29.81 -11.92 -4.61
CA GLY A 318 29.05 -12.19 -5.84
C GLY A 318 27.61 -12.62 -5.53
N LEU A 319 26.68 -12.37 -6.44
CA LEU A 319 25.27 -12.74 -6.26
C LEU A 319 25.02 -14.25 -6.15
N ASP A 320 25.87 -15.06 -6.79
CA ASP A 320 25.83 -16.51 -6.76
C ASP A 320 26.66 -17.09 -5.59
N ASP A 321 27.25 -16.24 -4.73
CA ASP A 321 27.98 -16.73 -3.57
C ASP A 321 26.99 -17.36 -2.59
N ILE A 322 27.29 -18.61 -2.21
CA ILE A 322 26.51 -19.35 -1.23
C ILE A 322 26.68 -18.68 0.14
N LEU A 323 25.53 -18.32 0.72
CA LEU A 323 25.43 -17.78 2.05
C LEU A 323 25.43 -18.92 3.08
N THR A 324 26.26 -18.78 4.10
CA THR A 324 26.13 -19.56 5.32
C THR A 324 25.35 -18.75 6.34
N PHE A 325 24.20 -19.30 6.77
CA PHE A 325 23.39 -18.71 7.83
C PHE A 325 23.81 -19.29 9.18
N LYS A 326 24.23 -18.44 10.10
CA LYS A 326 24.31 -18.80 11.53
C LYS A 326 23.08 -18.26 12.23
N TRP A 327 22.30 -19.18 12.77
CA TRP A 327 21.08 -18.90 13.51
C TRP A 327 21.42 -18.82 14.99
N GLN A 328 21.13 -17.66 15.60
CA GLN A 328 21.20 -17.44 17.03
C GLN A 328 19.80 -17.12 17.53
N PHE A 329 19.38 -17.83 18.55
CA PHE A 329 18.07 -17.67 19.16
C PHE A 329 18.29 -17.05 20.54
N SER A 330 17.53 -16.02 20.90
CA SER A 330 17.54 -15.49 22.25
C SER A 330 16.15 -15.15 22.73
N MET A 331 15.92 -15.26 24.04
CA MET A 331 14.62 -14.99 24.66
C MET A 331 14.87 -14.19 25.94
N ASN A 332 14.33 -12.98 26.02
CA ASN A 332 14.58 -12.04 27.12
C ASN A 332 16.08 -11.82 27.46
N GLY A 333 16.98 -11.96 26.48
CA GLY A 333 18.43 -11.77 26.65
C GLY A 333 19.23 -13.04 26.96
N GLU A 334 18.59 -14.20 27.16
CA GLU A 334 19.29 -15.49 27.27
C GLU A 334 19.41 -16.19 25.90
N GLU A 335 20.61 -16.68 25.57
CA GLU A 335 20.89 -17.38 24.31
C GLU A 335 20.45 -18.85 24.35
N ILE A 336 19.75 -19.29 23.30
CA ILE A 336 19.33 -20.67 23.07
C ILE A 336 20.18 -21.24 21.92
N SER A 337 20.79 -22.40 22.13
CA SER A 337 21.54 -23.08 21.08
C SER A 337 20.60 -23.67 20.01
N ALA A 338 21.09 -23.79 18.77
CA ALA A 338 20.30 -24.38 17.68
C ALA A 338 19.87 -25.83 17.94
N GLU A 339 20.70 -26.61 18.66
CA GLU A 339 20.36 -27.99 19.06
C GLU A 339 19.26 -28.02 20.13
N ALA A 340 19.32 -27.10 21.10
CA ALA A 340 18.27 -26.95 22.11
C ALA A 340 16.95 -26.53 21.45
N PHE A 341 16.99 -25.58 20.51
CA PHE A 341 15.82 -25.16 19.73
C PHE A 341 15.20 -26.33 18.95
N GLN A 342 16.00 -27.13 18.24
CA GLN A 342 15.49 -28.30 17.51
C GLN A 342 14.80 -29.31 18.43
N LYS A 343 15.31 -29.50 19.65
CA LYS A 343 14.69 -30.37 20.65
C LYS A 343 13.34 -29.83 21.13
N LEU A 344 13.23 -28.51 21.34
CA LEU A 344 11.96 -27.86 21.72
C LEU A 344 10.88 -28.02 20.64
N VAL A 345 11.25 -27.83 19.38
CA VAL A 345 10.33 -28.02 18.24
C VAL A 345 9.89 -29.49 18.12
N ALA A 346 10.81 -30.44 18.35
CA ALA A 346 10.51 -31.87 18.26
C ALA A 346 9.55 -32.36 19.35
N GLU A 347 9.66 -31.81 20.57
CA GLU A 347 8.83 -32.19 21.72
C GLU A 347 7.44 -31.54 21.72
N LYS A 348 7.15 -30.60 20.80
CA LYS A 348 5.86 -29.87 20.68
C LYS A 348 5.37 -29.23 21.99
N ARG A 349 6.30 -28.82 22.85
CA ARG A 349 5.97 -28.20 24.14
C ARG A 349 5.60 -26.74 23.92
N GLU A 350 4.37 -26.37 24.31
CA GLU A 350 3.91 -24.97 24.26
C GLU A 350 4.47 -24.14 25.42
N PHE A 351 4.85 -24.79 26.52
CA PHE A 351 5.47 -24.16 27.69
C PHE A 351 6.88 -24.73 27.90
N VAL A 352 7.88 -23.85 27.86
CA VAL A 352 9.29 -24.22 27.95
C VAL A 352 9.95 -23.43 29.06
N ARG A 353 10.70 -24.12 29.92
CA ARG A 353 11.56 -23.49 30.92
C ARG A 353 12.93 -23.23 30.32
N ILE A 354 13.35 -21.96 30.26
CA ILE A 354 14.70 -21.55 29.86
C ILE A 354 15.32 -20.83 31.08
N GLY A 355 16.45 -21.35 31.55
CA GLY A 355 17.04 -20.89 32.82
C GLY A 355 16.08 -21.08 34.01
N THR A 356 15.75 -19.98 34.68
CA THR A 356 14.80 -19.96 35.82
C THR A 356 13.38 -19.55 35.45
N GLU A 357 13.11 -19.24 34.17
CA GLU A 357 11.85 -18.65 33.72
C GLU A 357 11.08 -19.58 32.77
N TRP A 358 9.74 -19.49 32.81
CA TRP A 358 8.83 -20.24 31.94
C TRP A 358 8.30 -19.36 30.83
N PHE A 359 8.30 -19.90 29.61
CA PHE A 359 7.95 -19.19 28.39
C PHE A 359 6.87 -19.95 27.62
N ARG A 360 5.91 -19.22 27.05
CA ARG A 360 4.96 -19.78 26.09
C ARG A 360 5.46 -19.50 24.68
N ILE A 361 5.65 -20.56 23.88
CA ILE A 361 6.10 -20.43 22.50
C ILE A 361 4.98 -20.88 21.57
N ASP A 362 4.72 -20.11 20.52
CA ASP A 362 3.75 -20.46 19.49
C ASP A 362 4.26 -21.65 18.65
N ALA A 363 3.50 -22.74 18.64
CA ALA A 363 3.83 -23.95 17.90
C ALA A 363 3.79 -23.76 16.37
N GLU A 364 2.98 -22.84 15.86
CA GLU A 364 2.96 -22.52 14.43
C GLU A 364 4.26 -21.80 14.03
N TRP A 365 4.64 -20.77 14.79
CA TRP A 365 5.89 -20.03 14.60
C TRP A 365 7.14 -20.93 14.67
N LEU A 366 7.19 -21.87 15.63
CA LEU A 366 8.28 -22.84 15.75
C LEU A 366 8.43 -23.72 14.50
N ASN A 367 7.31 -24.12 13.88
CA ASN A 367 7.32 -24.93 12.67
C ASN A 367 7.74 -24.11 11.44
N GLU A 368 7.23 -22.88 11.29
CA GLU A 368 7.65 -21.97 10.21
C GLU A 368 9.16 -21.73 10.25
N MET A 369 9.70 -21.54 11.46
CA MET A 369 11.13 -21.31 11.67
C MET A 369 11.99 -22.53 11.36
N ARG A 370 11.50 -23.73 11.69
CA ARG A 370 12.15 -24.97 11.28
C ARG A 370 12.18 -25.10 9.76
N GLU A 371 11.05 -24.85 9.09
CA GLU A 371 10.98 -24.93 7.63
C GLU A 371 11.93 -23.94 6.95
N LEU A 372 12.03 -22.70 7.46
CA LEU A 372 12.98 -21.71 6.97
C LEU A 372 14.44 -22.15 7.18
N MET A 373 14.77 -22.72 8.34
CA MET A 373 16.12 -23.24 8.63
C MET A 373 16.49 -24.42 7.73
N ASP A 374 15.55 -25.34 7.50
CA ASP A 374 15.76 -26.53 6.68
C ASP A 374 15.90 -26.14 5.20
N GLN A 375 15.05 -25.22 4.69
CA GLN A 375 15.19 -24.66 3.34
C GLN A 375 16.54 -23.95 3.13
N ALA A 376 16.99 -23.16 4.11
CA ALA A 376 18.28 -22.48 4.03
C ALA A 376 19.47 -23.44 3.99
N LYS A 377 19.37 -24.61 4.66
CA LYS A 377 20.41 -25.66 4.66
C LYS A 377 20.38 -26.52 3.41
N GLU A 378 19.20 -26.89 2.91
CA GLU A 378 19.05 -27.79 1.76
C GLU A 378 19.31 -27.07 0.44
N GLU A 379 18.96 -25.78 0.32
CA GLU A 379 18.97 -25.07 -0.97
C GLU A 379 20.21 -24.18 -1.19
N ASN A 380 21.20 -24.16 -0.28
CA ASN A 380 22.43 -23.35 -0.41
C ASN A 380 22.15 -21.93 -0.91
N TRP A 381 21.32 -21.15 -0.19
CA TRP A 381 20.85 -19.87 -0.71
C TRP A 381 22.01 -18.97 -1.12
N THR A 382 21.83 -18.30 -2.24
CA THR A 382 22.76 -17.31 -2.74
C THR A 382 22.37 -15.90 -2.28
N VAL A 383 23.27 -14.92 -2.41
CA VAL A 383 22.96 -13.49 -2.18
C VAL A 383 21.78 -13.03 -3.05
N ARG A 384 21.67 -13.59 -4.27
CA ARG A 384 20.52 -13.42 -5.16
C ARG A 384 19.24 -13.93 -4.51
N ASP A 385 19.24 -15.13 -3.96
CA ASP A 385 18.03 -15.69 -3.33
C ASP A 385 17.61 -14.87 -2.11
N LEU A 386 18.58 -14.39 -1.31
CA LEU A 386 18.30 -13.52 -0.17
C LEU A 386 17.66 -12.19 -0.59
N LEU A 387 18.17 -11.55 -1.65
CA LEU A 387 17.64 -10.28 -2.17
C LEU A 387 16.25 -10.41 -2.81
N PHE A 388 15.87 -11.61 -3.29
CA PHE A 388 14.75 -11.76 -4.22
C PHE A 388 13.67 -12.76 -3.79
N ARG A 389 13.90 -13.57 -2.75
CA ARG A 389 12.89 -14.45 -2.15
C ARG A 389 11.97 -13.65 -1.24
N GLU A 390 10.69 -14.03 -1.19
CA GLU A 390 9.71 -13.46 -0.26
C GLU A 390 10.09 -13.91 1.16
N LEU A 391 11.02 -13.19 1.77
CA LEU A 391 11.24 -13.30 3.21
C LEU A 391 10.01 -12.69 3.89
N PRO A 392 9.44 -13.33 4.93
CA PRO A 392 8.35 -12.75 5.72
C PRO A 392 8.65 -11.29 6.08
N GLU A 393 7.66 -10.40 6.05
CA GLU A 393 7.85 -8.95 6.28
C GLU A 393 8.61 -8.63 7.58
N THR A 394 8.55 -9.55 8.56
CA THR A 394 9.27 -9.53 9.84
C THR A 394 10.81 -9.61 9.72
N LEU A 395 11.34 -10.11 8.61
CA LEU A 395 12.79 -10.20 8.32
C LEU A 395 13.36 -8.95 7.63
N THR A 396 12.49 -8.12 7.05
CA THR A 396 12.88 -6.98 6.20
C THR A 396 12.66 -5.62 6.83
N ALA A 397 12.15 -5.58 8.08
CA ALA A 397 12.03 -4.33 8.81
C ALA A 397 13.44 -3.75 9.04
N PRO A 398 13.72 -2.51 8.59
CA PRO A 398 14.99 -1.86 8.91
C PRO A 398 15.09 -1.72 10.43
N ILE A 399 16.28 -2.02 10.96
CA ILE A 399 16.67 -1.57 12.29
C ILE A 399 16.70 -0.04 12.18
N GLU A 400 15.68 0.65 12.69
CA GLU A 400 15.76 2.08 12.87
C GLU A 400 16.90 2.33 13.86
N ASP A 401 17.95 3.04 13.42
CA ASP A 401 19.07 3.41 14.27
C ASP A 401 18.55 4.04 15.56
N ASP A 402 19.04 3.53 16.69
CA ASP A 402 18.78 3.98 18.06
C ASP A 402 18.83 5.52 18.16
N THR A 403 17.70 6.19 17.98
CA THR A 403 17.45 7.48 18.61
C THR A 403 16.87 7.19 19.99
N GLU A 404 17.61 7.56 21.03
CA GLU A 404 17.43 7.22 22.45
C GLU A 404 16.08 7.59 23.10
N ASP A 405 15.01 7.90 22.37
CA ASP A 405 13.75 8.42 22.92
C ASP A 405 12.47 7.59 22.65
N ASP A 406 12.54 6.42 22.01
CA ASP A 406 11.35 5.57 21.76
C ASP A 406 11.38 4.24 22.55
N ALA A 407 11.27 4.31 23.88
CA ALA A 407 11.13 3.13 24.75
C ALA A 407 9.77 2.39 24.64
N GLU A 408 8.90 2.79 23.70
CA GLU A 408 7.58 2.17 23.46
C GLU A 408 7.47 1.47 22.08
N ARG A 409 8.52 1.46 21.25
CA ARG A 409 8.52 0.63 20.03
C ARG A 409 9.03 -0.77 20.34
N ASP A 410 8.20 -1.76 20.04
CA ASP A 410 8.54 -3.18 20.02
C ASP A 410 9.83 -3.41 19.20
N ASP A 411 10.93 -3.76 19.89
CA ASP A 411 12.14 -4.30 19.25
C ASP A 411 11.77 -5.40 18.23
N PRO A 412 12.39 -5.44 17.03
CA PRO A 412 12.04 -6.43 16.03
C PRO A 412 12.28 -7.86 16.54
N LEU A 413 11.25 -8.72 16.39
CA LEU A 413 11.28 -10.17 16.67
C LEU A 413 12.39 -10.91 15.90
N PHE A 414 12.86 -10.32 14.81
CA PHE A 414 13.85 -10.89 13.92
C PHE A 414 14.89 -9.83 13.57
N ALA A 415 16.16 -10.15 13.81
CA ALA A 415 17.30 -9.31 13.45
C ALA A 415 18.12 -10.03 12.37
N PHE A 416 18.07 -9.52 11.15
CA PHE A 416 18.91 -10.03 10.07
C PHE A 416 20.20 -9.21 10.01
N GLU A 417 21.31 -9.81 10.43
CA GLU A 417 22.62 -9.17 10.39
C GLU A 417 23.40 -9.70 9.17
N MET A 418 23.80 -8.80 8.29
CA MET A 418 24.67 -9.15 7.18
C MET A 418 26.09 -8.74 7.51
N GLN A 419 27.06 -9.51 7.00
CA GLN A 419 28.44 -9.04 7.00
C GLN A 419 28.52 -7.66 6.34
N GLN A 420 29.34 -6.76 6.88
CA GLN A 420 29.45 -5.37 6.41
C GLN A 420 29.67 -5.25 4.90
N SER A 421 30.46 -6.15 4.30
CA SER A 421 30.69 -6.20 2.85
C SER A 421 29.45 -6.54 2.03
N LEU A 422 28.53 -7.35 2.58
CA LEU A 422 27.26 -7.69 1.95
C LEU A 422 26.24 -6.54 2.12
N GLN A 423 26.25 -5.87 3.27
CA GLN A 423 25.47 -4.65 3.51
C GLN A 423 25.86 -3.53 2.55
N GLU A 424 27.17 -3.24 2.43
CA GLU A 424 27.71 -2.26 1.48
C GLU A 424 27.31 -2.61 0.03
N TYR A 425 27.35 -3.89 -0.32
CA TYR A 425 26.95 -4.36 -1.64
C TYR A 425 25.45 -4.16 -1.93
N ILE A 426 24.58 -4.46 -0.95
CA ILE A 426 23.13 -4.23 -1.08
C ILE A 426 22.83 -2.74 -1.12
N ASP A 427 23.52 -1.92 -0.33
CA ASP A 427 23.39 -0.48 -0.35
C ASP A 427 23.81 0.11 -1.71
N GLN A 428 24.93 -0.36 -2.28
CA GLN A 428 25.37 -0.02 -3.64
C GLN A 428 24.31 -0.41 -4.69
N LEU A 429 23.64 -1.54 -4.54
CA LEU A 429 22.57 -1.97 -5.45
C LEU A 429 21.27 -1.16 -5.28
N GLN A 430 20.81 -0.95 -4.05
CA GLN A 430 19.50 -0.35 -3.76
C GLN A 430 19.54 1.19 -3.80
N ASN A 431 20.54 1.77 -3.15
CA ASN A 431 20.71 3.20 -2.98
C ASN A 431 21.63 3.82 -4.03
N LYS A 432 22.39 3.00 -4.77
CA LYS A 432 23.26 3.46 -5.87
C LYS A 432 24.31 4.48 -5.43
N LYS A 433 24.62 4.50 -4.13
CA LYS A 433 25.63 5.34 -3.50
C LYS A 433 26.93 4.54 -3.34
N GLY A 434 28.06 5.24 -3.42
CA GLY A 434 29.38 4.61 -3.24
C GLY A 434 29.75 3.61 -4.34
N LEU A 435 29.22 3.79 -5.55
CA LEU A 435 29.60 2.98 -6.71
C LEU A 435 31.12 3.08 -6.97
N PRO A 436 31.77 2.00 -7.46
CA PRO A 436 33.18 2.05 -7.81
C PRO A 436 33.42 3.14 -8.86
N LYS A 437 34.35 4.05 -8.60
CA LYS A 437 34.71 5.08 -9.58
C LYS A 437 35.35 4.43 -10.80
N VAL A 438 34.82 4.72 -11.97
CA VAL A 438 35.34 4.22 -13.24
C VAL A 438 35.88 5.38 -14.05
N ALA A 439 37.13 5.28 -14.48
CA ALA A 439 37.72 6.31 -15.33
C ALA A 439 36.99 6.39 -16.68
N VAL A 440 36.58 7.60 -17.06
CA VAL A 440 35.97 7.86 -18.36
C VAL A 440 36.99 7.51 -19.46
N PRO A 441 36.62 6.72 -20.49
CA PRO A 441 37.54 6.36 -21.57
C PRO A 441 38.12 7.60 -22.27
N ALA A 442 39.45 7.65 -22.44
CA ALA A 442 40.14 8.78 -23.06
C ALA A 442 39.72 9.07 -24.52
N LYS A 443 39.11 8.08 -25.18
CA LYS A 443 38.58 8.19 -26.55
C LYS A 443 37.17 8.80 -26.61
N LEU A 444 36.60 9.22 -25.48
CA LEU A 444 35.33 9.95 -25.47
C LEU A 444 35.60 11.42 -25.84
N HIS A 445 35.00 11.88 -26.94
CA HIS A 445 35.07 13.28 -27.39
C HIS A 445 33.92 14.11 -26.80
N ALA A 446 33.73 14.03 -25.49
CA ALA A 446 32.76 14.80 -24.71
C ALA A 446 33.15 14.85 -23.23
N GLU A 447 32.75 15.92 -22.55
CA GLU A 447 32.82 16.01 -21.09
C GLU A 447 31.48 15.55 -20.50
N LEU A 448 31.53 14.60 -19.56
CA LEU A 448 30.35 14.14 -18.84
C LEU A 448 30.05 15.04 -17.65
N ARG A 449 28.77 15.34 -17.45
CA ARG A 449 28.29 15.93 -16.20
C ARG A 449 28.38 14.90 -15.06
N PRO A 450 28.43 15.31 -13.77
CA PRO A 450 28.56 14.39 -12.63
C PRO A 450 27.54 13.24 -12.66
N TYR A 451 26.26 13.54 -12.84
CA TYR A 451 25.24 12.50 -12.94
C TYR A 451 25.42 11.60 -14.18
N GLN A 452 25.92 12.13 -15.31
CA GLN A 452 26.18 11.29 -16.49
C GLN A 452 27.32 10.31 -16.22
N GLN A 453 28.34 10.74 -15.48
CA GLN A 453 29.41 9.87 -15.01
C GLN A 453 28.86 8.80 -14.05
N GLU A 454 28.06 9.16 -13.06
CA GLU A 454 27.42 8.20 -12.15
C GLU A 454 26.56 7.17 -12.89
N GLY A 455 25.81 7.60 -13.90
CA GLY A 455 25.01 6.67 -14.70
C GLY A 455 25.86 5.74 -15.57
N PHE A 456 27.00 6.21 -16.08
CA PHE A 456 28.00 5.37 -16.73
C PHE A 456 28.64 4.37 -15.74
N GLU A 457 29.07 4.83 -14.56
CA GLU A 457 29.64 4.00 -13.50
C GLU A 457 28.65 2.93 -13.05
N TRP A 458 27.36 3.28 -12.92
CA TRP A 458 26.29 2.34 -12.64
C TRP A 458 26.14 1.28 -13.73
N LEU A 459 26.16 1.66 -15.02
CA LEU A 459 26.10 0.68 -16.12
C LEU A 459 27.31 -0.29 -16.11
N VAL A 460 28.50 0.18 -15.75
CA VAL A 460 29.69 -0.67 -15.60
C VAL A 460 29.53 -1.60 -14.40
N PHE A 461 29.10 -1.08 -13.26
CA PHE A 461 28.80 -1.88 -12.07
C PHE A 461 27.79 -3.00 -12.38
N MET A 462 26.68 -2.69 -13.06
CA MET A 462 25.68 -3.70 -13.46
C MET A 462 26.29 -4.77 -14.37
N ARG A 463 27.16 -4.40 -15.31
CA ARG A 463 27.90 -5.35 -16.15
C ARG A 463 28.79 -6.28 -15.33
N ASP A 464 29.57 -5.73 -14.41
CA ASP A 464 30.49 -6.51 -13.56
C ASP A 464 29.73 -7.50 -12.67
N GLN A 465 28.52 -7.11 -12.24
CA GLN A 465 27.59 -7.97 -11.51
C GLN A 465 26.77 -8.91 -12.41
N LYS A 466 27.00 -8.90 -13.74
CA LYS A 466 26.25 -9.69 -14.75
C LYS A 466 24.74 -9.46 -14.75
N PHE A 467 24.32 -8.27 -14.34
CA PHE A 467 22.92 -7.88 -14.35
C PHE A 467 22.63 -6.93 -15.49
N GLY A 468 21.45 -7.07 -16.11
CA GLY A 468 20.95 -6.06 -17.02
C GLY A 468 20.52 -4.79 -16.30
N ALA A 469 20.37 -3.72 -17.07
CA ALA A 469 20.16 -2.38 -16.53
C ALA A 469 19.04 -1.65 -17.29
N CYS A 470 18.18 -0.95 -16.56
CA CYS A 470 17.17 -0.04 -17.11
C CYS A 470 17.56 1.42 -16.77
N LEU A 471 18.07 2.15 -17.76
CA LEU A 471 18.38 3.58 -17.63
C LEU A 471 17.18 4.40 -18.10
N ALA A 472 16.47 4.94 -17.13
CA ALA A 472 15.17 5.57 -17.27
C ALA A 472 15.18 7.09 -16.98
N ASP A 473 16.34 7.73 -17.12
CA ASP A 473 16.47 9.19 -16.99
C ASP A 473 15.50 9.95 -17.90
N ASP A 474 15.02 11.12 -17.44
CA ASP A 474 14.20 12.02 -18.24
C ASP A 474 14.84 12.33 -19.60
N MET A 475 13.99 12.50 -20.62
CA MET A 475 14.49 12.71 -21.97
C MET A 475 15.29 14.02 -22.07
N GLY A 476 16.52 13.93 -22.57
CA GLY A 476 17.39 15.09 -22.69
C GLY A 476 18.50 15.17 -21.64
N LEU A 477 18.50 14.31 -20.61
CA LEU A 477 19.60 14.17 -19.65
C LEU A 477 20.85 13.48 -20.23
N GLY A 478 20.78 12.96 -21.46
CA GLY A 478 21.93 12.39 -22.16
C GLY A 478 22.15 10.89 -21.93
N LYS A 479 21.07 10.08 -21.96
CA LYS A 479 21.19 8.61 -21.93
C LYS A 479 22.10 8.07 -23.04
N THR A 480 22.04 8.67 -24.22
CA THR A 480 22.86 8.28 -25.38
C THR A 480 24.35 8.44 -25.12
N VAL A 481 24.81 9.58 -24.57
CA VAL A 481 26.23 9.79 -24.25
C VAL A 481 26.72 8.87 -23.11
N GLN A 482 25.86 8.58 -22.13
CA GLN A 482 26.15 7.60 -21.09
C GLN A 482 26.36 6.19 -21.68
N LEU A 483 25.47 5.75 -22.59
CA LEU A 483 25.62 4.47 -23.26
C LEU A 483 26.85 4.45 -24.18
N ILE A 484 27.15 5.53 -24.91
CA ILE A 484 28.37 5.62 -25.74
C ILE A 484 29.63 5.49 -24.89
N THR A 485 29.66 6.15 -23.73
CA THR A 485 30.78 6.02 -22.77
C THR A 485 30.93 4.58 -22.31
N TYR A 486 29.82 3.92 -21.97
CA TYR A 486 29.80 2.50 -21.61
C TYR A 486 30.31 1.58 -22.74
N MET A 487 29.95 1.84 -23.99
CA MET A 487 30.43 1.07 -25.15
C MET A 487 31.94 1.26 -25.35
N LEU A 488 32.44 2.50 -25.24
CA LEU A 488 33.87 2.79 -25.29
C LEU A 488 34.64 2.07 -24.19
N HIS A 489 34.10 2.02 -22.97
CA HIS A 489 34.70 1.27 -21.86
C HIS A 489 34.76 -0.23 -22.18
N THR A 490 33.66 -0.80 -22.67
CA THR A 490 33.56 -2.22 -23.04
C THR A 490 34.56 -2.61 -24.13
N VAL A 491 34.74 -1.77 -25.14
CA VAL A 491 35.64 -2.03 -26.26
C VAL A 491 37.10 -1.71 -25.92
N SER A 492 37.37 -0.54 -25.35
CA SER A 492 38.75 -0.03 -25.20
C SER A 492 39.41 -0.43 -23.88
N VAL A 493 38.63 -0.59 -22.80
CA VAL A 493 39.15 -0.91 -21.46
C VAL A 493 39.02 -2.41 -21.17
N LEU A 494 37.81 -2.97 -21.37
CA LEU A 494 37.58 -4.40 -21.15
C LEU A 494 38.06 -5.27 -22.33
N GLN A 495 38.36 -4.66 -23.48
CA GLN A 495 38.88 -5.35 -24.68
C GLN A 495 38.01 -6.54 -25.11
N ILE A 496 36.68 -6.35 -25.07
CA ILE A 496 35.74 -7.39 -25.48
C ILE A 496 35.60 -7.39 -27.01
N ASP A 497 35.93 -8.53 -27.62
CA ASP A 497 35.92 -8.72 -29.08
C ASP A 497 34.52 -8.92 -29.69
N LYS A 498 33.49 -9.14 -28.86
CA LYS A 498 32.11 -9.36 -29.32
C LYS A 498 31.42 -8.04 -29.69
N PRO A 499 30.58 -8.00 -30.73
CA PRO A 499 29.91 -6.77 -31.15
C PRO A 499 28.81 -6.34 -30.16
N ILE A 500 28.51 -5.05 -30.16
CA ILE A 500 27.41 -4.44 -29.40
C ILE A 500 26.24 -4.17 -30.35
N LEU A 501 25.03 -4.63 -30.02
CA LEU A 501 23.81 -4.36 -30.79
C LEU A 501 23.02 -3.22 -30.15
N ILE A 502 22.72 -2.18 -30.91
CA ILE A 502 21.76 -1.15 -30.53
C ILE A 502 20.51 -1.28 -31.39
N VAL A 503 19.36 -1.45 -30.74
CA VAL A 503 18.05 -1.51 -31.38
C VAL A 503 17.30 -0.23 -31.04
N CYS A 504 17.00 0.58 -32.05
CA CYS A 504 16.36 1.88 -31.85
C CYS A 504 15.18 2.08 -32.82
N PRO A 505 14.29 3.05 -32.57
CA PRO A 505 13.27 3.42 -33.56
C PRO A 505 13.90 3.83 -34.90
N THR A 506 13.25 3.50 -36.02
CA THR A 506 13.73 3.84 -37.38
C THR A 506 14.08 5.32 -37.53
N SER A 507 13.37 6.16 -36.79
CA SER A 507 13.49 7.60 -36.84
C SER A 507 14.73 8.17 -36.14
N VAL A 508 15.39 7.41 -35.26
CA VAL A 508 16.55 7.87 -34.49
C VAL A 508 17.87 7.23 -34.93
N VAL A 509 17.83 6.30 -35.88
CA VAL A 509 19.03 5.65 -36.46
C VAL A 509 20.04 6.69 -36.92
N GLY A 510 19.58 7.75 -37.60
CA GLY A 510 20.45 8.84 -38.04
C GLY A 510 21.09 9.63 -36.91
N ASN A 511 20.32 9.87 -35.84
CA ASN A 511 20.83 10.56 -34.67
C ASN A 511 21.91 9.72 -33.98
N TRP A 512 21.71 8.40 -33.82
CA TRP A 512 22.74 7.49 -33.31
C TRP A 512 24.03 7.51 -34.14
N GLN A 513 23.92 7.50 -35.47
CA GLN A 513 25.09 7.61 -36.35
C GLN A 513 25.86 8.93 -36.13
N LYS A 514 25.14 10.06 -36.06
CA LYS A 514 25.71 11.39 -35.81
C LYS A 514 26.38 11.44 -34.43
N GLU A 515 25.70 10.96 -33.38
CA GLU A 515 26.24 10.97 -32.01
C GLU A 515 27.44 10.03 -31.84
N LEU A 516 27.43 8.84 -32.42
CA LEU A 516 28.59 7.94 -32.42
C LEU A 516 29.80 8.56 -33.14
N THR A 517 29.59 9.16 -34.32
CA THR A 517 30.66 9.84 -35.06
C THR A 517 31.21 11.03 -34.28
N ARG A 518 30.34 11.76 -33.56
CA ARG A 518 30.72 12.93 -32.77
C ARG A 518 31.48 12.56 -31.49
N PHE A 519 30.96 11.62 -30.72
CA PHE A 519 31.44 11.33 -29.36
C PHE A 519 32.45 10.18 -29.30
N ALA A 520 32.41 9.27 -30.27
CA ALA A 520 33.25 8.07 -30.31
C ALA A 520 33.65 7.68 -31.75
N PRO A 521 34.35 8.57 -32.49
CA PRO A 521 34.73 8.34 -33.88
C PRO A 521 35.62 7.10 -34.10
N ASP A 522 36.31 6.64 -33.05
CA ASP A 522 37.14 5.44 -33.07
C ASP A 522 36.34 4.12 -33.06
N LEU A 523 35.02 4.16 -32.81
CA LEU A 523 34.18 2.97 -32.89
C LEU A 523 33.79 2.69 -34.33
N GLU A 524 34.18 1.53 -34.84
CA GLU A 524 33.65 1.01 -36.11
C GLU A 524 32.17 0.62 -35.97
N VAL A 525 31.32 1.29 -36.75
CA VAL A 525 29.85 1.13 -36.70
C VAL A 525 29.34 0.56 -38.03
N TYR A 526 28.62 -0.56 -37.96
CA TYR A 526 27.84 -1.09 -39.08
C TYR A 526 26.35 -0.82 -38.89
N THR A 527 25.68 -0.30 -39.93
CA THR A 527 24.24 -0.03 -39.89
C THR A 527 23.47 -1.13 -40.60
N HIS A 528 22.85 -2.02 -39.83
CA HIS A 528 22.03 -3.12 -40.31
C HIS A 528 20.59 -2.65 -40.56
N TYR A 529 20.40 -1.88 -41.62
CA TYR A 529 19.09 -1.32 -41.99
C TYR A 529 18.95 -1.15 -43.51
N GLY A 530 17.72 -1.24 -43.99
CA GLY A 530 17.39 -1.03 -45.41
C GLY A 530 17.50 -2.28 -46.28
N PRO A 531 17.27 -2.16 -47.60
CA PRO A 531 17.17 -3.29 -48.51
C PRO A 531 18.52 -3.89 -48.91
N ARG A 532 19.63 -3.16 -48.75
CA ARG A 532 20.99 -3.60 -49.11
C ARG A 532 21.79 -4.15 -47.91
N ARG A 533 21.14 -4.34 -46.76
CA ARG A 533 21.79 -4.91 -45.58
C ARG A 533 22.19 -6.36 -45.85
N LEU A 534 23.32 -6.78 -45.28
CA LEU A 534 23.80 -8.16 -45.34
C LEU A 534 22.85 -9.09 -44.57
N LYS A 535 22.75 -10.36 -44.96
CA LYS A 535 21.88 -11.37 -44.32
C LYS A 535 22.55 -12.74 -44.33
N GLY A 536 22.10 -13.65 -43.46
CA GLY A 536 22.62 -15.01 -43.37
C GLY A 536 24.15 -15.05 -43.25
N ASP A 537 24.77 -15.92 -44.03
CA ASP A 537 26.22 -16.14 -44.03
C ASP A 537 27.04 -14.89 -44.39
N ASP A 538 26.50 -13.96 -45.18
CA ASP A 538 27.18 -12.72 -45.54
C ASP A 538 27.34 -11.80 -44.32
N LEU A 539 26.32 -11.73 -43.45
CA LEU A 539 26.37 -10.95 -42.23
C LEU A 539 27.40 -11.55 -41.26
N THR A 540 27.36 -12.87 -41.07
CA THR A 540 28.29 -13.59 -40.19
C THR A 540 29.73 -13.43 -40.67
N SER A 541 29.96 -13.56 -41.98
CA SER A 541 31.28 -13.38 -42.60
C SER A 541 31.80 -11.95 -42.47
N TYR A 542 30.91 -10.96 -42.64
CA TYR A 542 31.26 -9.56 -42.44
C TYR A 542 31.66 -9.27 -40.99
N ILE A 543 30.90 -9.75 -40.01
CA ILE A 543 31.22 -9.56 -38.58
C ILE A 543 32.56 -10.24 -38.24
N ALA A 544 32.82 -11.44 -38.76
CA ALA A 544 34.07 -12.16 -38.52
C ALA A 544 35.30 -11.47 -39.14
N THR A 545 35.14 -10.83 -40.31
CA THR A 545 36.25 -10.22 -41.06
C THR A 545 36.48 -8.76 -40.70
N GLN A 546 35.42 -7.95 -40.67
CA GLN A 546 35.51 -6.51 -40.41
C GLN A 546 35.47 -6.19 -38.91
N ARG A 547 34.99 -7.10 -38.06
CA ARG A 547 34.91 -6.92 -36.60
C ARG A 547 34.32 -5.56 -36.17
N PRO A 548 33.12 -5.19 -36.67
CA PRO A 548 32.48 -3.95 -36.25
C PRO A 548 32.23 -3.98 -34.73
N HIS A 549 32.57 -2.90 -34.05
CA HIS A 549 32.36 -2.78 -32.61
C HIS A 549 30.88 -2.60 -32.27
N VAL A 550 30.15 -1.83 -33.11
CA VAL A 550 28.73 -1.50 -32.91
C VAL A 550 27.92 -1.84 -34.15
N ILE A 551 26.79 -2.51 -33.95
CA ILE A 551 25.78 -2.76 -34.98
C ILE A 551 24.50 -1.99 -34.62
N LEU A 552 24.12 -1.05 -35.47
CA LEU A 552 22.89 -0.28 -35.35
C LEU A 552 21.77 -0.93 -36.15
N SER A 553 20.64 -1.21 -35.51
CA SER A 553 19.45 -1.78 -36.18
C SER A 553 18.15 -1.16 -35.66
N THR A 554 17.05 -1.53 -36.31
CA THR A 554 15.70 -1.09 -35.92
C THR A 554 14.88 -2.27 -35.41
N TYR A 555 13.92 -1.99 -34.52
CA TYR A 555 12.98 -2.99 -34.01
C TYR A 555 12.35 -3.86 -35.10
N GLY A 556 11.88 -3.26 -36.19
CA GLY A 556 11.31 -3.98 -37.33
C GLY A 556 12.33 -4.84 -38.07
N THR A 557 13.57 -4.36 -38.23
CA THR A 557 14.63 -5.10 -38.94
C THR A 557 15.11 -6.29 -38.11
N VAL A 558 15.31 -6.12 -36.81
CA VAL A 558 15.66 -7.21 -35.88
C VAL A 558 14.59 -8.30 -35.89
N THR A 559 13.31 -7.92 -35.99
CA THR A 559 12.21 -8.89 -36.09
C THR A 559 12.25 -9.69 -37.39
N GLN A 560 12.61 -9.05 -38.51
CA GLN A 560 12.68 -9.70 -39.82
C GLN A 560 13.87 -10.66 -39.94
N ASP A 561 15.02 -10.29 -39.38
CA ASP A 561 16.26 -11.06 -39.48
C ASP A 561 16.60 -11.73 -38.12
N ALA A 562 15.57 -12.07 -37.35
CA ALA A 562 15.72 -12.55 -35.99
C ALA A 562 16.53 -13.86 -35.93
N ASP A 563 16.39 -14.71 -36.95
CA ASP A 563 17.07 -16.00 -37.01
C ASP A 563 18.59 -15.82 -37.18
N ASP A 564 19.03 -14.89 -38.03
CA ASP A 564 20.45 -14.57 -38.21
C ASP A 564 21.04 -13.92 -36.96
N LEU A 565 20.34 -12.94 -36.40
CA LEU A 565 20.84 -12.14 -35.26
C LEU A 565 20.90 -12.94 -33.94
N GLN A 566 20.11 -14.02 -33.80
CA GLN A 566 20.14 -14.92 -32.64
C GLN A 566 21.36 -15.86 -32.64
N LEU A 567 22.05 -16.02 -33.77
CA LEU A 567 23.26 -16.84 -33.89
C LEU A 567 24.51 -16.11 -33.38
N ILE A 568 24.44 -14.78 -33.24
CA ILE A 568 25.56 -13.94 -32.81
C ILE A 568 25.53 -13.81 -31.28
N ASP A 569 26.69 -13.98 -30.65
CA ASP A 569 26.90 -13.67 -29.24
C ASP A 569 27.29 -12.20 -29.08
N TRP A 570 26.44 -11.42 -28.43
CA TRP A 570 26.60 -9.98 -28.28
C TRP A 570 27.30 -9.64 -26.96
N ALA A 571 28.25 -8.69 -27.00
CA ALA A 571 28.82 -8.12 -25.77
C ALA A 571 27.76 -7.34 -24.99
N THR A 572 26.85 -6.67 -25.70
CA THR A 572 25.73 -5.92 -25.14
C THR A 572 24.60 -5.87 -26.15
N VAL A 573 23.36 -6.03 -25.68
CA VAL A 573 22.15 -5.72 -26.44
C VAL A 573 21.47 -4.54 -25.76
N ALA A 574 21.46 -3.38 -26.41
CA ALA A 574 20.87 -2.15 -25.91
C ALA A 574 19.60 -1.79 -26.68
N LEU A 575 18.52 -1.50 -25.97
CA LEU A 575 17.26 -1.02 -26.53
C LEU A 575 17.11 0.46 -26.26
N ASP A 576 16.98 1.25 -27.32
CA ASP A 576 16.58 2.66 -27.21
C ASP A 576 15.05 2.78 -27.35
N GLU A 577 14.42 3.60 -26.53
CA GLU A 577 12.96 3.68 -26.40
C GLU A 577 12.34 2.28 -26.16
N ALA A 578 12.77 1.62 -25.08
CA ALA A 578 12.41 0.24 -24.74
C ALA A 578 10.88 0.00 -24.61
N GLN A 579 10.05 1.04 -24.49
CA GLN A 579 8.59 0.92 -24.58
C GLN A 579 8.13 0.31 -25.93
N ASN A 580 8.98 0.23 -26.95
CA ASN A 580 8.69 -0.49 -28.18
C ASN A 580 8.50 -2.01 -27.98
N ILE A 581 8.94 -2.61 -26.86
CA ILE A 581 8.71 -4.03 -26.53
C ILE A 581 7.61 -4.26 -25.49
N LYS A 582 6.82 -3.22 -25.18
CA LYS A 582 5.79 -3.21 -24.13
C LYS A 582 4.79 -4.34 -24.18
N ASN A 583 4.40 -4.77 -25.39
CA ASN A 583 3.52 -5.92 -25.57
C ASN A 583 4.34 -7.19 -25.83
N MET A 584 4.42 -8.04 -24.80
CA MET A 584 5.16 -9.29 -24.81
C MET A 584 4.73 -10.28 -25.91
N GLN A 585 3.49 -10.21 -26.39
CA GLN A 585 2.93 -11.16 -27.36
C GLN A 585 3.38 -10.85 -28.79
N THR A 586 3.84 -9.63 -29.05
CA THR A 586 4.27 -9.21 -30.38
C THR A 586 5.47 -10.03 -30.86
N LEU A 587 5.53 -10.30 -32.18
CA LEU A 587 6.68 -10.96 -32.80
C LEU A 587 7.98 -10.22 -32.49
N GLN A 588 7.92 -8.89 -32.48
CA GLN A 588 9.03 -8.01 -32.15
C GLN A 588 9.55 -8.23 -30.72
N SER A 589 8.69 -8.16 -29.70
CA SER A 589 9.10 -8.37 -28.31
C SER A 589 9.65 -9.79 -28.09
N ARG A 590 9.07 -10.80 -28.75
CA ARG A 590 9.54 -12.19 -28.70
C ARG A 590 10.89 -12.38 -29.38
N ALA A 591 11.14 -11.73 -30.52
CA ALA A 591 12.41 -11.82 -31.23
C ALA A 591 13.54 -11.18 -30.42
N ILE A 592 13.30 -9.99 -29.87
CA ILE A 592 14.32 -9.25 -29.10
C ILE A 592 14.71 -9.98 -27.81
N ARG A 593 13.74 -10.53 -27.06
CA ARG A 593 14.01 -11.31 -25.83
C ARG A 593 14.68 -12.67 -26.05
N LYS A 594 14.88 -13.07 -27.31
CA LYS A 594 15.63 -14.28 -27.69
C LYS A 594 17.10 -14.00 -28.02
N LEU A 595 17.48 -12.73 -28.20
CA LEU A 595 18.86 -12.38 -28.50
C LEU A 595 19.80 -12.79 -27.36
N LYS A 596 21.02 -13.19 -27.71
CA LYS A 596 22.04 -13.65 -26.74
C LYS A 596 23.03 -12.53 -26.44
N GLY A 597 22.80 -11.79 -25.36
CA GLY A 597 23.73 -10.77 -24.87
C GLY A 597 24.38 -11.13 -23.54
N GLU A 598 25.65 -10.78 -23.36
CA GLU A 598 26.31 -10.81 -22.04
C GLU A 598 25.76 -9.73 -21.10
N HIS A 599 25.28 -8.62 -21.65
CA HIS A 599 24.65 -7.54 -20.90
C HIS A 599 23.47 -6.97 -21.69
N HIS A 600 22.34 -6.76 -21.01
CA HIS A 600 21.12 -6.25 -21.63
C HIS A 600 20.74 -4.91 -21.01
N ILE A 601 20.69 -3.86 -21.82
CA ILE A 601 20.42 -2.49 -21.37
C ILE A 601 19.13 -1.99 -22.01
N ALA A 602 18.19 -1.49 -21.21
CA ALA A 602 16.99 -0.82 -21.67
C ALA A 602 17.10 0.69 -21.39
N LEU A 603 16.99 1.52 -22.43
CA LEU A 603 16.88 2.96 -22.31
C LEU A 603 15.41 3.36 -22.50
N THR A 604 14.87 4.14 -21.58
CA THR A 604 13.49 4.65 -21.67
C THR A 604 13.38 6.05 -21.04
N GLY A 605 12.41 6.85 -21.46
CA GLY A 605 12.07 8.11 -20.77
C GLY A 605 11.09 7.90 -19.61
N THR A 606 10.31 6.83 -19.65
CA THR A 606 9.24 6.51 -18.71
C THR A 606 9.15 4.98 -18.58
N PRO A 607 9.72 4.38 -17.52
CA PRO A 607 9.85 2.92 -17.43
C PRO A 607 8.50 2.22 -17.18
N VAL A 608 7.52 2.93 -16.61
CA VAL A 608 6.15 2.45 -16.42
C VAL A 608 5.24 3.55 -16.94
N GLU A 609 4.94 3.50 -18.24
CA GLU A 609 4.12 4.53 -18.86
C GLU A 609 2.62 4.28 -18.59
N ASN A 610 2.18 3.00 -18.61
CA ASN A 610 0.74 2.70 -18.54
C ASN A 610 0.33 1.36 -17.88
N ARG A 611 1.13 0.29 -17.91
CA ARG A 611 0.71 -1.04 -17.37
C ARG A 611 1.87 -1.84 -16.76
N LEU A 612 1.59 -2.62 -15.72
CA LEU A 612 2.58 -3.52 -15.09
C LEU A 612 3.10 -4.62 -16.04
N SER A 613 2.29 -4.99 -17.04
CA SER A 613 2.71 -5.91 -18.09
C SER A 613 3.88 -5.39 -18.96
N GLU A 614 4.00 -4.08 -19.14
CA GLU A 614 5.10 -3.46 -19.89
C GLU A 614 6.41 -3.53 -19.09
N LEU A 615 6.32 -3.25 -17.79
CA LEU A 615 7.41 -3.40 -16.83
C LEU A 615 7.94 -4.84 -16.86
N TRP A 616 7.06 -5.84 -16.80
CA TRP A 616 7.47 -7.25 -16.87
C TRP A 616 8.23 -7.56 -18.17
N ALA A 617 7.78 -7.05 -19.33
CA ALA A 617 8.44 -7.31 -20.61
C ALA A 617 9.86 -6.70 -20.67
N ILE A 618 10.06 -5.50 -20.09
CA ILE A 618 11.38 -4.86 -19.99
C ILE A 618 12.27 -5.64 -19.01
N PHE A 619 11.73 -6.05 -17.87
CA PHE A 619 12.49 -6.80 -16.87
C PHE A 619 12.88 -8.20 -17.34
N ASP A 620 12.01 -8.89 -18.09
CA ASP A 620 12.32 -10.16 -18.73
C ASP A 620 13.35 -10.02 -19.87
N PHE A 621 13.48 -8.83 -20.47
CA PHE A 621 14.57 -8.53 -21.40
C PHE A 621 15.90 -8.31 -20.70
N ILE A 622 15.96 -7.42 -19.68
CA ILE A 622 17.22 -7.10 -19.00
C ILE A 622 17.72 -8.28 -18.15
N HIS A 623 16.81 -9.04 -17.56
CA HIS A 623 17.14 -10.22 -16.77
C HIS A 623 16.02 -11.27 -16.86
N LYS A 624 16.14 -12.15 -17.85
CA LYS A 624 15.16 -13.19 -18.15
C LYS A 624 14.78 -14.03 -16.93
N GLY A 625 13.47 -14.21 -16.73
CA GLY A 625 12.93 -15.00 -15.61
C GLY A 625 13.01 -14.35 -14.22
N TYR A 626 13.53 -13.13 -14.09
CA TYR A 626 13.69 -12.43 -12.81
C TYR A 626 12.36 -12.29 -12.04
N LEU A 627 11.31 -11.83 -12.72
CA LEU A 627 9.97 -11.67 -12.15
C LEU A 627 9.10 -12.94 -12.28
N GLY A 628 9.72 -14.09 -12.56
CA GLY A 628 9.01 -15.33 -12.84
C GLY A 628 8.27 -15.33 -14.19
N SER A 629 7.39 -16.32 -14.36
CA SER A 629 6.55 -16.39 -15.56
C SER A 629 5.53 -15.25 -15.57
N PHE A 630 5.08 -14.84 -16.75
CA PHE A 630 4.05 -13.81 -16.88
C PHE A 630 2.77 -14.16 -16.11
N THR A 631 2.37 -15.43 -16.08
CA THR A 631 1.21 -15.91 -15.33
C THR A 631 1.37 -15.65 -13.83
N ARG A 632 2.49 -16.07 -13.24
CA ARG A 632 2.77 -15.85 -11.81
C ARG A 632 2.91 -14.37 -11.48
N PHE A 633 3.51 -13.58 -12.38
CA PHE A 633 3.57 -12.13 -12.22
C PHE A 633 2.18 -11.49 -12.26
N THR A 634 1.27 -12.04 -13.08
CA THR A 634 -0.12 -11.56 -13.16
C THR A 634 -0.89 -11.87 -11.89
N GLU A 635 -0.68 -13.04 -11.30
CA GLU A 635 -1.30 -13.48 -10.05
C GLU A 635 -0.75 -12.72 -8.84
N ASN A 636 0.57 -12.56 -8.73
CA ASN A 636 1.22 -11.99 -7.55
C ASN A 636 1.29 -10.46 -7.57
N PHE A 637 1.25 -9.81 -8.73
CA PHE A 637 1.45 -8.36 -8.83
C PHE A 637 0.39 -7.67 -9.65
N ILE A 638 0.13 -8.09 -10.90
CA ILE A 638 -0.84 -7.35 -11.75
C ILE A 638 -2.24 -7.35 -11.13
N THR A 639 -2.75 -8.51 -10.73
CA THR A 639 -4.11 -8.63 -10.19
C THR A 639 -4.25 -7.89 -8.85
N PRO A 640 -3.40 -8.12 -7.84
CA PRO A 640 -3.50 -7.40 -6.56
C PRO A 640 -3.30 -5.88 -6.69
N ILE A 641 -2.41 -5.42 -7.59
CA ILE A 641 -2.11 -3.99 -7.71
C ILE A 641 -3.15 -3.28 -8.58
N GLU A 642 -3.53 -3.84 -9.73
CA GLU A 642 -4.43 -3.17 -10.69
C GLU A 642 -5.92 -3.36 -10.35
N ARG A 643 -6.31 -4.44 -9.68
CA ARG A 643 -7.72 -4.71 -9.32
C ARG A 643 -8.06 -4.45 -7.86
N GLU A 644 -7.15 -4.80 -6.95
CA GLU A 644 -7.39 -4.75 -5.50
C GLU A 644 -6.69 -3.56 -4.83
N GLU A 645 -5.94 -2.76 -5.61
CA GLU A 645 -5.22 -1.56 -5.15
C GLU A 645 -4.31 -1.82 -3.94
N SER A 646 -3.70 -3.02 -3.87
CA SER A 646 -2.90 -3.45 -2.74
C SER A 646 -1.54 -2.73 -2.64
N GLU A 647 -1.39 -1.89 -1.61
CA GLU A 647 -0.15 -1.16 -1.33
C GLU A 647 1.03 -2.06 -0.90
N SER A 648 0.76 -3.17 -0.22
CA SER A 648 1.81 -4.12 0.18
C SER A 648 2.49 -4.73 -1.06
N HIS A 649 1.72 -5.20 -2.03
CA HIS A 649 2.24 -5.76 -3.28
C HIS A 649 2.98 -4.71 -4.12
N LYS A 650 2.51 -3.45 -4.15
CA LYS A 650 3.24 -2.34 -4.80
C LYS A 650 4.61 -2.12 -4.15
N ARG A 651 4.67 -2.11 -2.82
CA ARG A 651 5.92 -1.93 -2.06
C ARG A 651 6.92 -3.06 -2.36
N VAL A 652 6.46 -4.31 -2.33
CA VAL A 652 7.28 -5.49 -2.65
C VAL A 652 7.81 -5.42 -4.09
N LEU A 653 6.94 -5.12 -5.06
CA LEU A 653 7.36 -4.98 -6.46
C LEU A 653 8.39 -3.86 -6.63
N ARG A 654 8.19 -2.71 -5.97
CA ARG A 654 9.12 -1.58 -5.99
C ARG A 654 10.50 -1.96 -5.45
N MET A 655 10.57 -2.71 -4.36
CA MET A 655 11.83 -3.21 -3.81
C MET A 655 12.55 -4.13 -4.79
N LYS A 656 11.82 -5.00 -5.49
CA LYS A 656 12.40 -5.90 -6.52
C LYS A 656 12.95 -5.14 -7.73
N ILE A 657 12.26 -4.13 -8.23
CA ILE A 657 12.68 -3.43 -9.47
C ILE A 657 13.76 -2.36 -9.25
N ARG A 658 13.80 -1.74 -8.06
CA ARG A 658 14.65 -0.57 -7.77
C ARG A 658 16.15 -0.77 -8.05
N PRO A 659 16.78 -1.94 -7.77
CA PRO A 659 18.20 -2.14 -8.02
C PRO A 659 18.58 -2.03 -9.50
N PHE A 660 17.70 -2.48 -10.39
CA PHE A 660 17.95 -2.56 -11.84
C PHE A 660 17.47 -1.31 -12.60
N LEU A 661 16.91 -0.33 -11.89
CA LEU A 661 16.31 0.87 -12.48
C LEU A 661 17.01 2.13 -11.96
N LEU A 662 17.69 2.85 -12.85
CA LEU A 662 18.20 4.20 -12.58
C LEU A 662 17.31 5.22 -13.28
N ARG A 663 16.64 6.08 -12.52
CA ARG A 663 15.75 7.14 -13.03
C ARG A 663 16.05 8.44 -12.30
N ARG A 664 16.38 9.47 -13.07
CA ARG A 664 16.57 10.85 -12.58
C ARG A 664 15.69 11.81 -13.38
N SER A 665 15.13 12.80 -12.68
CA SER A 665 14.25 13.80 -13.31
C SER A 665 14.98 15.12 -13.53
N LYS A 666 14.62 15.88 -14.58
CA LYS A 666 15.16 17.24 -14.80
C LYS A 666 14.90 18.21 -13.63
N ARG A 667 13.91 17.91 -12.78
CA ARG A 667 13.57 18.70 -11.58
C ARG A 667 14.41 18.33 -10.36
N ASP A 668 15.22 17.28 -10.45
CA ASP A 668 16.05 16.82 -9.36
C ASP A 668 17.10 17.89 -9.01
N PRO A 669 17.06 18.47 -7.79
CA PRO A 669 17.99 19.51 -7.37
C PRO A 669 19.45 19.05 -7.40
N GLU A 670 19.72 17.76 -7.22
CA GLU A 670 21.08 17.20 -7.17
C GLU A 670 21.78 17.24 -8.53
N LEU A 671 21.03 17.30 -9.65
CA LEU A 671 21.60 17.28 -11.00
C LEU A 671 22.26 18.60 -11.43
N GLN A 672 22.02 19.70 -10.71
CA GLN A 672 22.60 21.04 -10.95
C GLN A 672 22.59 21.44 -12.43
N LEU A 673 21.47 21.18 -13.13
CA LEU A 673 21.46 21.23 -14.60
C LEU A 673 21.62 22.64 -15.18
N ASN A 674 21.44 23.68 -14.36
CA ASN A 674 21.37 25.10 -14.74
C ASN A 674 20.47 25.31 -15.99
N LEU A 675 19.43 24.49 -16.13
CA LEU A 675 18.44 24.69 -17.17
C LEU A 675 17.62 25.93 -16.78
N PRO A 676 17.40 26.88 -17.70
CA PRO A 676 16.51 27.99 -17.44
C PRO A 676 15.10 27.46 -17.17
N ASP A 677 14.32 28.18 -16.38
CA ASP A 677 12.96 27.76 -16.03
C ASP A 677 12.14 27.46 -17.31
N LYS A 678 11.34 26.39 -17.26
CA LYS A 678 10.35 26.08 -18.29
C LYS A 678 9.00 26.55 -17.79
N GLN A 679 8.39 27.51 -18.48
CA GLN A 679 7.04 27.94 -18.17
C GLN A 679 6.05 27.26 -19.12
N GLU A 680 5.13 26.49 -18.54
CA GLU A 680 4.01 25.92 -19.28
C GLU A 680 2.74 26.74 -19.02
N SER A 681 2.09 27.20 -20.09
CA SER A 681 0.83 27.92 -20.07
C SER A 681 -0.25 27.13 -20.83
N LEU A 682 -1.47 27.13 -20.29
CA LEU A 682 -2.65 26.66 -21.00
C LEU A 682 -3.33 27.86 -21.68
N GLU A 683 -3.52 27.77 -22.99
CA GLU A 683 -4.21 28.77 -23.81
C GLU A 683 -5.64 28.28 -24.09
N PHE A 684 -6.58 28.77 -23.30
CA PHE A 684 -7.99 28.39 -23.41
C PHE A 684 -8.67 29.12 -24.57
N CYS A 685 -9.26 28.34 -25.49
CA CYS A 685 -9.94 28.83 -26.69
C CYS A 685 -11.41 28.41 -26.66
N ALA A 686 -12.35 29.35 -26.80
CA ALA A 686 -13.77 29.01 -26.94
C ALA A 686 -14.06 28.41 -28.33
N LEU A 687 -15.10 27.59 -28.44
CA LEU A 687 -15.66 27.19 -29.74
C LEU A 687 -16.35 28.39 -30.41
N THR A 688 -16.29 28.47 -31.74
CA THR A 688 -17.19 29.35 -32.49
C THR A 688 -18.63 28.78 -32.48
N PRO A 689 -19.66 29.60 -32.74
CA PRO A 689 -21.04 29.10 -32.85
C PRO A 689 -21.19 27.98 -33.89
N GLU A 690 -20.46 28.07 -35.00
CA GLU A 690 -20.39 27.02 -36.02
C GLU A 690 -19.83 25.72 -35.44
N GLN A 691 -18.67 25.78 -34.76
CA GLN A 691 -18.06 24.60 -34.17
C GLN A 691 -18.93 23.99 -33.08
N ALA A 692 -19.56 24.81 -32.23
CA ALA A 692 -20.47 24.34 -31.17
C ALA A 692 -21.68 23.58 -31.73
N ALA A 693 -22.32 24.12 -32.78
CA ALA A 693 -23.44 23.46 -33.44
C ALA A 693 -23.03 22.10 -34.05
N HIS A 694 -21.88 22.03 -34.71
CA HIS A 694 -21.35 20.76 -35.23
C HIS A 694 -20.95 19.79 -34.11
N TYR A 695 -20.45 20.29 -32.99
CA TYR A 695 -19.98 19.49 -31.86
C TYR A 695 -21.17 18.80 -31.18
N GLU A 696 -22.22 19.56 -30.84
CA GLU A 696 -23.44 19.03 -30.23
C GLU A 696 -24.18 18.08 -31.19
N GLY A 697 -24.38 18.47 -32.44
CA GLY A 697 -25.07 17.64 -33.42
C GLY A 697 -24.36 16.30 -33.64
N TYR A 698 -23.03 16.31 -33.76
CA TYR A 698 -22.27 15.07 -33.98
C TYR A 698 -22.29 14.13 -32.77
N ILE A 699 -22.35 14.67 -31.55
CA ILE A 699 -22.53 13.88 -30.33
C ILE A 699 -23.92 13.24 -30.33
N GLN A 700 -24.98 14.02 -30.53
CA GLN A 700 -26.35 13.51 -30.53
C GLN A 700 -26.55 12.38 -31.56
N ASP A 701 -26.07 12.58 -32.79
CA ASP A 701 -26.13 11.57 -33.85
C ASP A 701 -25.38 10.29 -33.47
N THR A 702 -24.19 10.43 -32.88
CA THR A 702 -23.37 9.27 -32.53
C THR A 702 -23.93 8.53 -31.33
N LEU A 703 -24.48 9.21 -30.33
CA LEU A 703 -25.13 8.60 -29.17
C LEU A 703 -26.35 7.77 -29.55
N ALA A 704 -27.22 8.31 -30.41
CA ALA A 704 -28.35 7.57 -30.95
C ALA A 704 -27.90 6.27 -31.65
N THR A 705 -26.74 6.29 -32.32
CA THR A 705 -26.17 5.10 -32.98
C THR A 705 -25.50 4.14 -31.99
N LEU A 706 -25.05 4.61 -30.81
CA LEU A 706 -24.32 3.81 -29.83
C LEU A 706 -25.22 2.91 -28.99
N GLU A 707 -26.51 3.25 -28.86
CA GLU A 707 -27.52 2.41 -28.17
C GLU A 707 -27.73 1.06 -28.89
N GLU A 708 -27.48 1.02 -30.20
CA GLU A 708 -27.69 -0.17 -31.04
C GLU A 708 -26.43 -1.07 -31.16
N LEU A 709 -25.27 -0.64 -30.64
CA LEU A 709 -23.98 -1.30 -30.84
C LEU A 709 -23.49 -2.01 -29.57
N THR A 710 -22.86 -3.19 -29.73
CA THR A 710 -22.30 -3.94 -28.60
C THR A 710 -20.77 -3.98 -28.60
N GLY A 711 -20.19 -3.92 -27.39
CA GLY A 711 -18.78 -4.23 -27.09
C GLY A 711 -17.74 -3.53 -27.97
N PHE A 712 -17.20 -4.27 -28.95
CA PHE A 712 -16.08 -3.82 -29.78
C PHE A 712 -16.48 -2.75 -30.80
N GLU A 713 -17.66 -2.87 -31.41
CA GLU A 713 -18.16 -1.89 -32.40
C GLU A 713 -18.43 -0.54 -31.75
N LYS A 714 -18.99 -0.58 -30.53
CA LYS A 714 -19.19 0.60 -29.68
C LYS A 714 -17.87 1.32 -29.40
N LYS A 715 -16.84 0.59 -28.94
CA LYS A 715 -15.48 1.13 -28.72
C LYS A 715 -14.85 1.73 -29.96
N GLY A 716 -14.94 1.05 -31.11
CA GLY A 716 -14.43 1.55 -32.39
C GLY A 716 -15.12 2.85 -32.82
N ARG A 717 -16.44 2.97 -32.60
CA ARG A 717 -17.21 4.18 -32.90
C ARG A 717 -16.86 5.36 -32.00
N ILE A 718 -16.69 5.12 -30.70
CA ILE A 718 -16.25 6.13 -29.74
C ILE A 718 -14.88 6.69 -30.12
N LEU A 719 -13.90 5.83 -30.43
CA LEU A 719 -12.57 6.29 -30.87
C LEU A 719 -12.62 7.12 -32.15
N LYS A 720 -13.49 6.74 -33.10
CA LYS A 720 -13.72 7.52 -34.32
C LYS A 720 -14.35 8.88 -34.03
N MET A 721 -15.31 8.92 -33.10
CA MET A 721 -15.96 10.15 -32.66
C MET A 721 -14.97 11.10 -31.98
N LEU A 722 -14.19 10.62 -31.01
CA LEU A 722 -13.15 11.40 -30.33
C LEU A 722 -12.19 12.04 -31.34
N ASN A 723 -11.71 11.27 -32.31
CA ASN A 723 -10.79 11.77 -33.33
C ASN A 723 -11.43 12.85 -34.21
N LYS A 724 -12.73 12.76 -34.49
CA LYS A 724 -13.50 13.76 -35.24
C LYS A 724 -13.75 15.03 -34.42
N LEU A 725 -14.14 14.89 -33.16
CA LEU A 725 -14.37 16.02 -32.25
C LEU A 725 -13.09 16.84 -32.05
N LYS A 726 -11.93 16.19 -31.89
CA LYS A 726 -10.63 16.90 -31.82
C LYS A 726 -10.29 17.66 -33.10
N GLN A 727 -10.60 17.10 -34.29
CA GLN A 727 -10.44 17.82 -35.55
C GLN A 727 -11.36 19.05 -35.61
N LEU A 728 -12.60 18.92 -35.13
CA LEU A 728 -13.55 20.03 -35.04
C LEU A 728 -13.08 21.12 -34.08
N CYS A 729 -12.57 20.76 -32.90
CA CYS A 729 -11.95 21.69 -31.93
C CYS A 729 -10.80 22.49 -32.55
N ASN A 730 -10.03 21.88 -33.46
CA ASN A 730 -8.99 22.56 -34.21
C ASN A 730 -9.56 23.52 -35.26
N HIS A 731 -10.37 23.00 -36.20
CA HIS A 731 -11.01 23.81 -37.22
C HIS A 731 -12.16 23.06 -37.93
N PRO A 732 -13.31 23.69 -38.23
CA PRO A 732 -14.45 23.03 -38.89
C PRO A 732 -14.11 22.42 -40.25
N ALA A 733 -13.27 23.07 -41.06
CA ALA A 733 -12.82 22.52 -42.36
C ALA A 733 -12.14 21.14 -42.25
N LEU A 734 -11.47 20.83 -41.13
CA LEU A 734 -10.86 19.51 -40.92
C LEU A 734 -11.92 18.43 -40.68
N PHE A 735 -12.98 18.78 -39.95
CA PHE A 735 -14.10 17.90 -39.66
C PHE A 735 -14.99 17.68 -40.90
N LEU A 736 -15.29 18.75 -41.62
CA LEU A 736 -16.13 18.77 -42.84
C LEU A 736 -15.39 18.27 -44.08
N LYS A 737 -14.05 18.29 -44.05
CA LYS A 737 -13.14 17.99 -45.18
C LYS A 737 -13.31 18.96 -46.35
N GLU A 738 -13.45 20.24 -46.02
CA GLU A 738 -13.54 21.34 -46.99
C GLU A 738 -12.15 21.77 -47.46
N PRO A 739 -12.00 22.30 -48.69
CA PRO A 739 -10.78 22.97 -49.10
C PRO A 739 -10.52 24.23 -48.27
N PHE A 740 -9.26 24.66 -48.19
CA PHE A 740 -8.91 25.90 -47.50
C PHE A 740 -9.28 27.10 -48.37
N GLU A 741 -10.01 28.05 -47.80
CA GLU A 741 -10.30 29.35 -48.42
C GLU A 741 -9.18 30.34 -48.08
N ASP A 742 -9.43 31.64 -48.24
CA ASP A 742 -8.47 32.68 -47.83
C ASP A 742 -8.18 32.62 -46.32
N ALA A 743 -6.95 32.98 -45.94
CA ALA A 743 -6.49 32.88 -44.57
C ALA A 743 -7.34 33.66 -43.56
N ASN A 744 -7.91 34.82 -43.93
CA ASN A 744 -8.75 35.59 -43.01
C ASN A 744 -10.06 34.86 -42.69
N THR A 745 -10.68 34.26 -43.72
CA THR A 745 -11.88 33.45 -43.56
C THR A 745 -11.59 32.22 -42.71
N MET A 746 -10.48 31.52 -42.97
CA MET A 746 -10.06 30.35 -42.17
C MET A 746 -9.84 30.73 -40.69
N VAL A 747 -9.11 31.81 -40.43
CA VAL A 747 -8.87 32.31 -39.07
C VAL A 747 -10.17 32.70 -38.35
N SER A 748 -11.17 33.23 -39.06
CA SER A 748 -12.45 33.63 -38.46
C SER A 748 -13.31 32.45 -37.98
N ARG A 749 -13.15 31.27 -38.56
CA ARG A 749 -13.95 30.07 -38.28
C ARG A 749 -13.47 29.24 -37.08
N SER A 750 -12.28 29.53 -36.55
CA SER A 750 -11.73 28.88 -35.36
C SER A 750 -10.94 29.86 -34.48
N VAL A 751 -11.41 30.07 -33.25
CA VAL A 751 -10.72 30.89 -32.24
C VAL A 751 -9.34 30.31 -31.92
N LYS A 752 -9.21 28.99 -31.90
CA LYS A 752 -7.94 28.32 -31.64
C LYS A 752 -6.92 28.59 -32.74
N LEU A 753 -7.31 28.44 -34.01
CA LEU A 753 -6.44 28.75 -35.13
C LEU A 753 -6.01 30.22 -35.07
N LYS A 754 -6.96 31.14 -34.82
CA LYS A 754 -6.67 32.55 -34.65
C LYS A 754 -5.61 32.81 -33.59
N ARG A 755 -5.77 32.25 -32.39
CA ARG A 755 -4.82 32.45 -31.29
C ARG A 755 -3.42 31.88 -31.62
N ILE A 756 -3.34 30.71 -32.27
CA ILE A 756 -2.06 30.13 -32.71
C ILE A 756 -1.35 31.08 -33.69
N ILE A 757 -2.08 31.61 -34.67
CA ILE A 757 -1.54 32.51 -35.70
C ILE A 757 -1.10 33.85 -35.08
N GLU A 758 -1.91 34.43 -34.19
CA GLU A 758 -1.58 35.68 -33.48
C GLU A 758 -0.34 35.51 -32.58
N MET A 759 -0.29 34.44 -31.78
CA MET A 759 0.87 34.17 -30.93
C MET A 759 2.12 33.89 -31.73
N THR A 760 2.01 33.13 -32.83
CA THR A 760 3.16 32.87 -33.71
C THR A 760 3.69 34.17 -34.31
N LYS A 761 2.80 35.09 -34.70
CA LYS A 761 3.19 36.42 -35.16
C LYS A 761 3.94 37.20 -34.07
N GLU A 762 3.42 37.25 -32.85
CA GLU A 762 4.08 37.95 -31.73
C GLU A 762 5.50 37.44 -31.50
N ILE A 763 5.70 36.11 -31.57
CA ILE A 763 7.03 35.48 -31.43
C ILE A 763 7.97 35.89 -32.57
N ILE A 764 7.46 35.90 -33.81
CA ILE A 764 8.25 36.32 -34.98
C ILE A 764 8.63 37.81 -34.87
N ASP A 765 7.69 38.67 -34.47
CA ASP A 765 7.91 40.11 -34.32
C ASP A 765 8.97 40.42 -33.24
N ASN A 766 9.12 39.54 -32.25
CA ASN A 766 10.17 39.60 -31.23
C ASN A 766 11.54 39.05 -31.69
N GLY A 767 11.62 38.49 -32.91
CA GLY A 767 12.84 37.86 -33.43
C GLY A 767 13.18 36.51 -32.79
N GLU A 768 12.18 35.83 -32.21
CA GLU A 768 12.33 34.54 -31.54
C GLU A 768 11.94 33.38 -32.46
N GLN A 769 12.38 32.15 -32.12
CA GLN A 769 12.09 30.95 -32.91
C GLN A 769 11.07 30.04 -32.22
N CYS A 770 10.13 29.52 -33.01
CA CYS A 770 8.98 28.76 -32.53
C CYS A 770 8.87 27.37 -33.17
N LEU A 771 8.58 26.36 -32.35
CA LEU A 771 8.12 25.05 -32.80
C LEU A 771 6.61 24.94 -32.63
N ILE A 772 5.92 24.48 -33.67
CA ILE A 772 4.48 24.22 -33.61
C ILE A 772 4.23 22.72 -33.84
N PHE A 773 3.64 22.06 -32.85
CA PHE A 773 3.30 20.64 -32.91
C PHE A 773 1.80 20.42 -33.14
N THR A 774 1.45 19.49 -34.02
CA THR A 774 0.07 19.03 -34.21
C THR A 774 -0.02 17.54 -34.52
N GLN A 775 -1.07 16.87 -34.08
CA GLN A 775 -1.35 15.48 -34.46
C GLN A 775 -1.89 15.35 -35.89
N TYR A 776 -2.47 16.42 -36.46
CA TYR A 776 -3.18 16.38 -37.75
C TYR A 776 -2.43 17.12 -38.85
N ILE A 777 -2.07 16.40 -39.91
CA ILE A 777 -1.41 16.98 -41.09
C ILE A 777 -2.26 18.12 -41.69
N GLY A 778 -3.58 17.95 -41.73
CA GLY A 778 -4.48 19.00 -42.22
C GLY A 778 -4.39 20.30 -41.40
N MET A 779 -4.24 20.20 -40.07
CA MET A 779 -4.06 21.39 -39.22
C MET A 779 -2.70 22.05 -39.48
N GLY A 780 -1.64 21.25 -39.63
CA GLY A 780 -0.31 21.79 -39.97
C GLY A 780 -0.30 22.53 -41.31
N ASN A 781 -0.94 21.96 -42.33
CA ASN A 781 -1.09 22.61 -43.64
C ASN A 781 -1.93 23.90 -43.54
N LEU A 782 -2.98 23.90 -42.71
CA LEU A 782 -3.81 25.09 -42.50
C LEU A 782 -3.04 26.22 -41.80
N ILE A 783 -2.26 25.90 -40.77
CA ILE A 783 -1.38 26.87 -40.11
C ILE A 783 -0.33 27.42 -41.08
N GLN A 784 0.30 26.54 -41.86
CA GLN A 784 1.27 26.92 -42.89
C GLN A 784 0.64 27.86 -43.93
N HIS A 785 -0.56 27.53 -44.43
CA HIS A 785 -1.33 28.35 -45.35
C HIS A 785 -1.58 29.75 -44.79
N CYS A 786 -2.12 29.84 -43.57
CA CYS A 786 -2.43 31.12 -42.93
C CYS A 786 -1.19 31.99 -42.65
N LEU A 787 -0.10 31.41 -42.14
CA LEU A 787 1.14 32.16 -41.87
C LEU A 787 1.81 32.66 -43.14
N THR A 788 1.78 31.84 -44.20
CA THR A 788 2.34 32.22 -45.52
C THR A 788 1.52 33.34 -46.14
N GLU A 789 0.19 33.23 -46.17
CA GLU A 789 -0.69 34.21 -46.83
C GLU A 789 -0.78 35.54 -46.05
N LEU A 790 -0.88 35.51 -44.72
CA LEU A 790 -1.06 36.72 -43.91
C LEU A 790 0.25 37.47 -43.66
N TYR A 791 1.36 36.77 -43.50
CA TYR A 791 2.62 37.35 -43.02
C TYR A 791 3.82 37.08 -43.94
N ASN A 792 3.64 36.33 -45.03
CA ASN A 792 4.72 35.97 -45.96
C ASN A 792 5.91 35.30 -45.26
N VAL A 793 5.61 34.46 -44.26
CA VAL A 793 6.61 33.73 -43.47
C VAL A 793 6.77 32.34 -44.06
N GLU A 794 8.02 31.92 -44.30
CA GLU A 794 8.30 30.54 -44.66
C GLU A 794 8.18 29.65 -43.43
N VAL A 795 7.28 28.66 -43.50
CA VAL A 795 7.04 27.73 -42.40
C VAL A 795 7.21 26.30 -42.90
N PRO A 796 8.44 25.75 -42.86
CA PRO A 796 8.67 24.36 -43.24
C PRO A 796 7.86 23.40 -42.35
N PHE A 797 7.33 22.32 -42.94
CA PHE A 797 6.52 21.33 -42.22
C PHE A 797 7.15 19.93 -42.29
N LEU A 798 7.65 19.46 -41.14
CA LEU A 798 8.22 18.14 -40.98
C LEU A 798 7.12 17.10 -40.68
N THR A 799 6.91 16.20 -41.64
CA THR A 799 5.95 15.08 -41.53
C THR A 799 6.66 13.72 -41.50
N GLY A 800 5.96 12.70 -41.00
CA GLY A 800 6.53 11.36 -40.82
C GLY A 800 6.92 10.66 -42.14
N SER A 801 6.33 11.06 -43.26
CA SER A 801 6.61 10.55 -44.61
C SER A 801 7.84 11.20 -45.27
N MET A 802 8.42 12.24 -44.66
CA MET A 802 9.56 12.95 -45.25
C MET A 802 10.84 12.09 -45.24
N PRO A 803 11.58 12.00 -46.37
CA PRO A 803 12.86 11.30 -46.44
C PRO A 803 13.89 11.83 -45.44
N LYS A 804 14.78 10.95 -44.96
CA LYS A 804 15.78 11.26 -43.93
C LYS A 804 16.67 12.46 -44.28
N ASN A 805 17.26 12.49 -45.48
CA ASN A 805 18.17 13.57 -45.88
C ASN A 805 17.49 14.94 -45.89
N GLN A 806 16.22 14.99 -46.31
CA GLN A 806 15.44 16.23 -46.31
C GLN A 806 15.10 16.67 -44.89
N ARG A 807 14.79 15.71 -43.99
CA ARG A 807 14.55 15.97 -42.58
C ARG A 807 15.78 16.55 -41.88
N ASP A 808 16.93 15.92 -42.07
CA ASP A 808 18.20 16.36 -41.48
C ASP A 808 18.53 17.80 -41.92
N ASN A 809 18.36 18.10 -43.22
CA ASN A 809 18.60 19.45 -43.75
C ASN A 809 17.70 20.51 -43.08
N LEU A 810 16.38 20.28 -42.98
CA LEU A 810 15.47 21.25 -42.35
C LEU A 810 15.79 21.49 -40.87
N VAL A 811 16.24 20.46 -40.15
CA VAL A 811 16.66 20.58 -38.75
C VAL A 811 17.91 21.44 -38.63
N ASP A 812 18.89 21.21 -39.50
CA ASP A 812 20.13 21.98 -39.52
C ASP A 812 19.85 23.46 -39.88
N GLN A 813 18.98 23.72 -40.85
CA GLN A 813 18.54 25.08 -41.23
C GLN A 813 17.78 25.80 -40.12
N PHE A 814 16.88 25.11 -39.41
CA PHE A 814 16.17 25.69 -38.27
C PHE A 814 17.14 26.08 -37.15
N GLN A 815 18.08 25.20 -36.82
CA GLN A 815 19.10 25.44 -35.80
C GLN A 815 20.07 26.58 -36.18
N ALA A 816 20.27 26.81 -37.49
CA ALA A 816 21.04 27.93 -38.02
C ALA A 816 20.26 29.26 -38.04
N GLY A 817 18.97 29.26 -37.71
CA GLY A 817 18.13 30.45 -37.71
C GLY A 817 17.66 30.89 -39.10
N GLU A 818 17.67 30.02 -40.11
CA GLU A 818 17.28 30.38 -41.48
C GLU A 818 15.77 30.70 -41.61
N PHE A 819 14.93 30.13 -40.74
CA PHE A 819 13.50 30.43 -40.67
C PHE A 819 12.99 30.45 -39.22
N PRO A 820 12.00 31.31 -38.90
CA PRO A 820 11.59 31.55 -37.52
C PRO A 820 10.60 30.51 -36.97
N VAL A 821 9.86 29.80 -37.84
CA VAL A 821 8.81 28.87 -37.41
C VAL A 821 9.00 27.50 -38.04
N PHE A 822 9.03 26.45 -37.23
CA PHE A 822 9.09 25.08 -37.69
C PHE A 822 7.84 24.29 -37.26
N LEU A 823 7.09 23.78 -38.23
CA LEU A 823 5.94 22.90 -37.98
C LEU A 823 6.39 21.44 -37.92
N LEU A 824 5.89 20.69 -36.94
CA LEU A 824 6.17 19.26 -36.79
C LEU A 824 4.88 18.49 -36.49
N SER A 825 4.70 17.35 -37.15
CA SER A 825 3.65 16.43 -36.71
C SER A 825 4.10 15.69 -35.44
N LEU A 826 3.21 15.48 -34.46
CA LEU A 826 3.57 14.85 -33.18
C LEU A 826 4.26 13.48 -33.34
N LYS A 827 3.84 12.69 -34.34
CA LYS A 827 4.48 11.40 -34.66
C LYS A 827 5.87 11.54 -35.29
N ALA A 828 6.14 12.63 -35.99
CA ALA A 828 7.45 12.91 -36.56
C ALA A 828 8.37 13.67 -35.58
N GLY A 829 7.79 14.44 -34.65
CA GLY A 829 8.46 15.12 -33.54
C GLY A 829 8.80 14.21 -32.36
N GLY A 830 8.11 13.07 -32.20
CA GLY A 830 8.45 11.99 -31.25
C GLY A 830 9.74 11.24 -31.60
N THR A 831 10.47 11.71 -32.61
CA THR A 831 11.74 11.15 -33.06
C THR A 831 12.88 11.96 -32.46
N GLY A 832 14.01 11.32 -32.16
CA GLY A 832 15.24 11.77 -31.48
C GLY A 832 15.91 13.10 -31.90
N LEU A 833 15.19 14.06 -32.44
CA LEU A 833 15.67 15.34 -32.96
C LEU A 833 16.19 16.25 -31.83
N ASN A 834 17.12 17.12 -32.17
CA ASN A 834 17.64 18.16 -31.30
C ASN A 834 17.23 19.52 -31.88
N LEU A 835 16.37 20.28 -31.17
CA LEU A 835 15.75 21.53 -31.65
C LEU A 835 15.91 22.68 -30.62
N THR A 836 17.09 22.78 -30.04
CA THR A 836 17.46 23.74 -28.99
C THR A 836 17.38 25.22 -29.37
N ALA A 837 17.35 25.57 -30.66
CA ALA A 837 17.22 26.97 -31.10
C ALA A 837 15.85 27.59 -30.76
N ALA A 838 14.82 26.77 -30.52
CA ALA A 838 13.48 27.27 -30.22
C ALA A 838 13.35 27.78 -28.78
N THR A 839 12.82 28.98 -28.62
CA THR A 839 12.43 29.57 -27.32
C THR A 839 10.95 29.39 -27.04
N HIS A 840 10.12 29.11 -28.06
CA HIS A 840 8.70 28.84 -27.92
C HIS A 840 8.31 27.47 -28.48
N VAL A 841 7.42 26.78 -27.76
CA VAL A 841 6.80 25.52 -28.19
C VAL A 841 5.29 25.65 -28.10
N LEU A 842 4.59 25.55 -29.23
CA LEU A 842 3.13 25.62 -29.31
C LEU A 842 2.57 24.23 -29.63
N HIS A 843 1.75 23.69 -28.73
CA HIS A 843 0.97 22.47 -28.99
C HIS A 843 -0.41 22.86 -29.49
N ALA A 844 -0.61 22.78 -30.81
CA ALA A 844 -1.85 23.18 -31.47
C ALA A 844 -3.05 22.31 -31.06
N ASP A 845 -2.82 21.08 -30.60
CA ASP A 845 -3.87 20.21 -30.09
C ASP A 845 -3.41 19.38 -28.88
N ARG A 846 -4.33 19.14 -27.93
CA ARG A 846 -4.05 18.30 -26.76
C ARG A 846 -4.01 16.83 -27.16
N TRP A 847 -2.91 16.16 -26.89
CA TRP A 847 -2.78 14.72 -26.99
C TRP A 847 -3.16 14.05 -25.67
N TRP A 848 -3.79 12.88 -25.73
CA TRP A 848 -4.28 12.19 -24.53
C TRP A 848 -3.17 11.54 -23.69
N ASN A 849 -1.99 11.31 -24.26
CA ASN A 849 -0.82 10.80 -23.53
C ASN A 849 0.18 11.94 -23.23
N PRO A 850 0.26 12.44 -21.98
CA PRO A 850 1.15 13.54 -21.64
C PRO A 850 2.62 13.25 -21.94
N ALA A 851 3.05 11.98 -21.87
CA ALA A 851 4.44 11.61 -22.15
C ALA A 851 4.84 11.90 -23.61
N VAL A 852 3.93 11.76 -24.57
CA VAL A 852 4.21 12.06 -25.99
C VAL A 852 4.37 13.56 -26.21
N GLU A 853 3.55 14.39 -25.57
CA GLU A 853 3.69 15.85 -25.64
C GLU A 853 4.94 16.34 -24.91
N ASN A 854 5.20 15.79 -23.73
CA ASN A 854 6.41 16.10 -22.97
C ASN A 854 7.64 15.70 -23.78
N GLN A 855 7.61 14.54 -24.44
CA GLN A 855 8.67 14.12 -25.35
C GLN A 855 8.85 15.10 -26.52
N ALA A 856 7.78 15.62 -27.11
CA ALA A 856 7.87 16.64 -28.16
C ALA A 856 8.42 17.98 -27.63
N THR A 857 7.98 18.40 -26.43
CA THR A 857 8.42 19.63 -25.75
C THR A 857 9.90 19.59 -25.39
N ASP A 858 10.34 18.45 -24.86
CA ASP A 858 11.72 18.17 -24.46
C ASP A 858 12.70 18.12 -25.65
N ARG A 859 12.23 18.24 -26.90
CA ARG A 859 13.09 18.46 -28.08
C ARG A 859 13.68 19.87 -28.12
N ALA A 860 12.94 20.86 -27.63
CA ALA A 860 13.42 22.23 -27.43
C ALA A 860 14.04 22.41 -26.04
N TYR A 861 13.44 21.80 -25.01
CA TYR A 861 13.94 21.83 -23.63
C TYR A 861 14.95 20.70 -23.35
N ARG A 862 16.12 20.79 -23.97
CA ARG A 862 17.21 19.80 -23.90
C ARG A 862 18.54 20.45 -23.50
N ILE A 863 19.49 19.66 -23.00
CA ILE A 863 20.86 20.12 -22.72
C ILE A 863 21.44 20.78 -23.98
N GLY A 864 21.94 22.01 -23.83
CA GLY A 864 22.34 22.89 -24.92
C GLY A 864 21.39 24.08 -25.12
N GLN A 865 20.20 24.04 -24.51
CA GLN A 865 19.33 25.20 -24.40
C GLN A 865 19.93 26.22 -23.43
N THR A 866 20.12 27.46 -23.90
CA THR A 866 20.64 28.59 -23.12
C THR A 866 19.57 29.65 -22.83
N GLN A 867 18.41 29.56 -23.48
CA GLN A 867 17.32 30.52 -23.38
C GLN A 867 16.12 29.92 -22.67
N PHE A 868 15.33 30.78 -22.02
CA PHE A 868 14.07 30.41 -21.38
C PHE A 868 13.09 29.83 -22.41
N VAL A 869 12.46 28.69 -22.10
CA VAL A 869 11.53 28.02 -23.02
C VAL A 869 10.10 28.17 -22.53
N GLN A 870 9.26 28.79 -23.34
CA GLN A 870 7.82 28.92 -23.11
C GLN A 870 7.04 27.87 -23.88
N VAL A 871 6.20 27.12 -23.17
CA VAL A 871 5.39 26.05 -23.73
C VAL A 871 3.91 26.42 -23.64
N HIS A 872 3.27 26.60 -24.79
CA HIS A 872 1.89 27.02 -24.92
C HIS A 872 1.04 25.84 -25.37
N LYS A 873 0.06 25.44 -24.56
CA LYS A 873 -0.82 24.29 -24.83
C LYS A 873 -2.24 24.79 -25.09
N PHE A 874 -2.72 24.63 -26.32
CA PHE A 874 -4.03 25.14 -26.72
C PHE A 874 -5.14 24.14 -26.35
N VAL A 875 -6.13 24.60 -25.60
CA VAL A 875 -7.23 23.77 -25.08
C VAL A 875 -8.56 24.41 -25.44
N THR A 876 -9.47 23.67 -26.05
CA THR A 876 -10.81 24.16 -26.33
C THR A 876 -11.75 24.00 -25.13
N ILE A 877 -12.31 25.11 -24.64
CA ILE A 877 -13.17 25.17 -23.44
C ILE A 877 -14.49 24.41 -23.65
N GLY A 878 -14.95 23.72 -22.61
CA GLY A 878 -16.20 22.98 -22.56
C GLY A 878 -16.16 21.65 -23.31
N THR A 879 -15.07 21.36 -24.03
CA THR A 879 -14.98 20.21 -24.92
C THR A 879 -14.20 19.04 -24.31
N ILE A 880 -14.13 17.96 -25.09
CA ILE A 880 -13.28 16.80 -24.85
C ILE A 880 -11.83 17.17 -24.51
N GLU A 881 -11.28 18.26 -25.05
CA GLU A 881 -9.89 18.65 -24.77
C GLU A 881 -9.69 19.14 -23.34
N GLU A 882 -10.61 19.96 -22.81
CA GLU A 882 -10.55 20.43 -21.42
C GLU A 882 -10.73 19.27 -20.44
N LYS A 883 -11.61 18.32 -20.76
CA LYS A 883 -11.86 17.15 -19.92
C LYS A 883 -10.67 16.17 -19.92
N ILE A 884 -10.04 15.97 -21.07
CA ILE A 884 -8.78 15.22 -21.17
C ILE A 884 -7.68 15.92 -20.35
N ASP A 885 -7.57 17.25 -20.44
CA ASP A 885 -6.59 18.03 -19.69
C ASP A 885 -6.75 17.87 -18.17
N LYS A 886 -7.98 18.03 -17.66
CA LYS A 886 -8.32 17.81 -16.24
C LYS A 886 -7.95 16.40 -15.77
N MET A 887 -8.26 15.39 -16.60
CA MET A 887 -7.93 13.99 -16.29
C MET A 887 -6.41 13.76 -16.24
N ILE A 888 -5.66 14.36 -17.16
CA ILE A 888 -4.18 14.29 -17.19
C ILE A 888 -3.59 14.97 -15.95
N ALA A 889 -4.09 16.15 -15.58
CA ALA A 889 -3.60 16.89 -14.41
C ALA A 889 -3.84 16.11 -13.11
N MET A 890 -5.03 15.53 -12.94
CA MET A 890 -5.37 14.70 -11.78
C MET A 890 -4.46 13.46 -11.68
N LYS A 891 -4.18 12.79 -12.81
CA LYS A 891 -3.25 11.66 -12.86
C LYS A 891 -1.79 12.05 -12.61
N SER A 892 -1.36 13.21 -13.12
CA SER A 892 0.01 13.69 -12.95
C SER A 892 0.33 14.02 -11.48
N ALA A 893 -0.65 14.50 -10.71
CA ALA A 893 -0.48 14.73 -9.27
C ALA A 893 -0.29 13.43 -8.47
N LEU A 894 -0.79 12.29 -8.99
CA LEU A 894 -0.62 10.95 -8.43
C LEU A 894 0.67 10.26 -8.95
N SER A 895 1.37 10.83 -9.94
CA SER A 895 2.44 10.22 -10.77
C SER A 895 3.83 10.18 -10.13
N GLU A 896 3.98 10.60 -8.87
CA GLU A 896 5.22 10.41 -8.12
C GLU A 896 5.44 8.93 -7.72
N GLU A 897 4.40 8.09 -7.81
CA GLU A 897 4.49 6.65 -7.60
C GLU A 897 4.92 5.90 -8.86
N LEU A 898 6.02 5.15 -8.77
CA LEU A 898 6.62 4.35 -9.87
C LEU A 898 5.68 3.28 -10.48
N ILE A 899 4.59 2.94 -9.80
CA ILE A 899 3.65 1.89 -10.18
C ILE A 899 2.24 2.45 -10.08
N GLN A 900 1.60 2.69 -11.22
CA GLN A 900 0.18 3.09 -11.28
C GLN A 900 -0.64 2.04 -12.03
N SER A 901 -1.85 1.79 -11.52
CA SER A 901 -2.93 1.13 -12.26
C SER A 901 -3.63 2.17 -13.14
N SER A 902 -3.77 1.90 -14.45
CA SER A 902 -4.48 2.82 -15.34
C SER A 902 -5.76 2.19 -15.87
N LYS A 903 -6.93 2.68 -15.44
CA LYS A 903 -8.15 2.61 -16.25
C LYS A 903 -7.99 3.58 -17.43
N TRP A 904 -8.04 3.05 -18.64
CA TRP A 904 -7.93 3.84 -19.88
C TRP A 904 -9.30 4.40 -20.30
N LEU A 905 -9.34 5.41 -21.18
CA LEU A 905 -10.57 6.00 -21.76
C LEU A 905 -11.54 4.95 -22.39
N THR A 906 -11.00 3.80 -22.78
CA THR A 906 -11.73 2.66 -23.39
C THR A 906 -12.23 1.64 -22.37
N GLU A 907 -11.93 1.87 -21.10
CA GLU A 907 -12.29 1.08 -19.92
C GLU A 907 -13.17 1.91 -18.96
N LEU A 908 -13.46 3.17 -19.30
CA LEU A 908 -14.48 3.98 -18.65
C LEU A 908 -15.86 3.36 -18.85
N ASP A 909 -16.71 3.48 -17.85
CA ASP A 909 -18.11 3.06 -17.97
C ASP A 909 -18.90 4.04 -18.86
N ASP A 910 -20.13 3.65 -19.22
CA ASP A 910 -20.96 4.43 -20.14
C ASP A 910 -21.30 5.83 -19.59
N SER A 911 -21.42 5.99 -18.27
CA SER A 911 -21.66 7.28 -17.60
C SER A 911 -20.43 8.19 -17.65
N GLU A 912 -19.26 7.68 -17.29
CA GLU A 912 -17.98 8.39 -17.34
C GLU A 912 -17.65 8.80 -18.78
N LEU A 913 -17.97 7.93 -19.75
CA LEU A 913 -17.80 8.23 -21.15
C LEU A 913 -18.73 9.36 -21.62
N MET A 914 -19.99 9.35 -21.17
CA MET A 914 -20.95 10.42 -21.47
C MET A 914 -20.50 11.76 -20.90
N ASP A 915 -20.08 11.75 -19.64
CA ASP A 915 -19.54 12.94 -18.98
C ASP A 915 -18.29 13.46 -19.67
N LEU A 916 -17.48 12.59 -20.28
CA LEU A 916 -16.30 13.02 -21.04
C LEU A 916 -16.67 13.74 -22.35
N LEU A 917 -17.83 13.42 -22.95
CA LEU A 917 -18.18 13.83 -24.30
C LEU A 917 -19.05 15.09 -24.35
N ILE A 918 -19.96 15.25 -23.40
CA ILE A 918 -20.95 16.34 -23.36
C ILE A 918 -20.25 17.71 -23.35
N LEU A 919 -20.79 18.69 -24.08
CA LEU A 919 -20.32 20.07 -24.03
C LEU A 919 -20.73 20.71 -22.70
N ASP A 920 -19.77 21.22 -21.93
CA ASP A 920 -20.06 21.98 -20.71
C ASP A 920 -20.37 23.44 -21.07
N THR A 921 -21.65 23.79 -21.05
CA THR A 921 -22.15 25.12 -21.40
C THR A 921 -22.03 26.12 -20.25
N GLY A 922 -21.65 25.68 -19.05
CA GLY A 922 -21.55 26.53 -17.85
C GLY A 922 -20.50 27.64 -17.94
N ASN A 923 -19.48 27.44 -18.78
CA ASN A 923 -18.33 28.36 -18.95
C ASN A 923 -18.36 29.18 -20.26
N ILE A 924 -19.40 29.07 -21.09
CA ILE A 924 -19.48 29.75 -22.40
C ILE A 924 -20.22 31.11 -22.28
N LYS A 925 -19.86 31.95 -21.31
CA LYS A 925 -20.40 33.32 -21.19
C LYS A 925 -19.38 34.39 -21.52
#